data_AF-A0A955YBP9-F1
#
_entry.id   AF-A0A955YBP9-F1
#
_cell.length_a   1.000
_cell.length_b   1.000
_cell.length_c   1.000
_cell.angle_alpha   90.00
_cell.angle_beta   90.00
_cell.angle_gamma   90.00
#
_symmetry.space_group_name_H-M   'P 1'
#
loop_
_entity.id
_entity.type
_entity.pdbx_description
1 polymer ?
#
loop_
_entity_poly.entity_id
_entity_poly.type
_entity_poly.pdbx_seq_one_letter_code
_entity_poly.pdbx_strand_id
1 'polypeptide(L)'
;METSLVLAAMGRRLRPSLAGVLLLCPSLIQLGCGSDAPSMRPIAEGDPCEGPVVFAEGDDGHAEPLAVRPDEVRAGRLDLEHLPDDPRGLNTYRARDFVLANEHVALIVEDVRPSDHFHEEGGMIVGLGRMRDGRIVDVADYGELVPTMGLYAIHPESATVLQAGGRGRTAVVRVVGTMRSFAFLPDLFQIILRGNHDGWQVAIDYSLDAGAEFAEVTIHAANASDAVATVVSNALFAVQANRMPVFAPTVGADTQSGEFPYLVFVDDEGTSYAWESPAGVIDTLLSVSNLQFYAGPRYELPACSVHSEVVGRVHIGEQGFDSVLASIARTRGETLRSVAVHVTDADGAGLEGARVHVQTGAGDYVTRAVTDANGDAQVHLPDGEHQLEAYLDGFGRSGAVDVAAEATSVAVAYPAVGTLTVAARVPGTDDALPARVAIAPLNGSAPSTPGAWGEHLPPHGLSALAFQTLDDGHYTLPPGEYRVTVSRGYEYELHTEDVVVSAGQTTTVTADLEHVVDSSDELCGDFHIHTNRSFDAEDDAALKVRAAAAEGLEVPLRSDHEWVADFEPLIASMGLTEFLYGVVSLELTTFDYGHFGVFPLEVDDAAHNNGAVDWVGRSPQQVFDSVHAREVDGDSPLVIANHAREGIALLGYFTAAGYDSQTNTASVPELWSADFDLLEVFNDSSFDENPSLVADWFAFLNRGTRVFAVGSSDTHQVFGIPLGYPRTCARVGTDEPTALRSMGPGVLRDAMAAGHSVVNGGVHVTARHASGARPGDVVTSAAADELVRVRVQAPQWVDVDTLRVYVGGTLVETITLDAGTVDPLDPVQRFDADVAVPTGGAATWAVFVAAGDTDLAPVHPGRMPFGVTNPIFFEP
;
A
#
# COMPACT_ATOMS: atom_id res chain seq x y z
N MET A 1 -21.48 3.45 2.32
CA MET A 1 -22.80 3.07 1.77
C MET A 1 -22.58 2.05 0.65
N GLU A 2 -22.01 0.89 0.98
CA GLU A 2 -21.64 -0.17 0.04
C GLU A 2 -21.85 -1.50 0.76
N THR A 3 -23.02 -2.12 0.59
CA THR A 3 -23.29 -3.45 1.20
C THR A 3 -24.36 -4.22 0.44
N SER A 4 -24.49 -4.00 -0.87
CA SER A 4 -25.51 -4.69 -1.67
C SER A 4 -25.07 -4.90 -3.10
N LEU A 5 -23.97 -5.62 -3.32
CA LEU A 5 -23.58 -6.09 -4.66
C LEU A 5 -22.62 -7.31 -4.64
N VAL A 6 -22.89 -8.32 -3.80
CA VAL A 6 -22.12 -9.59 -3.82
C VAL A 6 -22.99 -10.84 -4.06
N LEU A 7 -24.31 -10.71 -4.27
CA LEU A 7 -25.22 -11.86 -4.40
C LEU A 7 -26.18 -11.76 -5.59
N ALA A 8 -25.68 -11.62 -6.83
CA ALA A 8 -26.52 -11.80 -8.03
C ALA A 8 -25.75 -11.99 -9.35
N ALA A 9 -24.89 -13.02 -9.52
CA ALA A 9 -24.35 -13.33 -10.85
C ALA A 9 -23.99 -14.82 -11.07
N MET A 10 -24.94 -15.74 -10.90
CA MET A 10 -24.81 -17.09 -11.49
C MET A 10 -26.16 -17.59 -12.01
N GLY A 11 -26.39 -17.43 -13.31
CA GLY A 11 -27.67 -17.77 -13.94
C GLY A 11 -27.60 -17.99 -15.45
N ARG A 12 -27.12 -19.19 -15.85
CA ARG A 12 -27.36 -19.89 -17.14
C ARG A 12 -26.79 -19.26 -18.43
N ARG A 13 -25.99 -20.07 -19.15
CA ARG A 13 -26.31 -20.58 -20.51
C ARG A 13 -25.28 -21.61 -20.98
N LEU A 14 -25.69 -22.87 -21.05
CA LEU A 14 -25.04 -23.94 -21.81
C LEU A 14 -25.59 -23.94 -23.25
N ARG A 15 -24.71 -23.86 -24.25
CA ARG A 15 -24.93 -24.39 -25.60
C ARG A 15 -23.59 -24.92 -26.13
N PRO A 16 -23.50 -26.19 -26.59
CA PRO A 16 -22.33 -26.66 -27.30
C PRO A 16 -22.50 -26.45 -28.81
N SER A 17 -21.48 -25.92 -29.47
CA SER A 17 -21.29 -26.04 -30.92
C SER A 17 -20.15 -27.03 -31.18
N LEU A 18 -20.52 -28.26 -31.54
CA LEU A 18 -19.63 -29.21 -32.20
C LEU A 18 -19.42 -28.77 -33.66
N ALA A 19 -18.16 -28.71 -34.10
CA ALA A 19 -17.66 -29.33 -35.35
C ALA A 19 -16.27 -28.75 -35.71
N GLY A 20 -15.25 -29.61 -35.81
CA GLY A 20 -13.91 -29.19 -36.23
C GLY A 20 -12.90 -30.34 -36.34
N VAL A 21 -13.22 -31.28 -37.24
CA VAL A 21 -12.38 -32.31 -37.90
C VAL A 21 -10.91 -32.44 -37.45
N LEU A 22 -10.60 -33.56 -36.78
CA LEU A 22 -9.26 -34.17 -36.71
C LEU A 22 -8.81 -34.63 -38.10
N LEU A 23 -7.59 -34.26 -38.50
CA LEU A 23 -6.81 -34.95 -39.52
C LEU A 23 -5.45 -35.33 -38.94
N LEU A 24 -5.39 -36.58 -38.46
CA LEU A 24 -4.17 -37.29 -38.10
C LEU A 24 -3.44 -37.73 -39.37
N CYS A 25 -2.14 -37.46 -39.44
CA CYS A 25 -1.21 -38.19 -40.30
C CYS A 25 0.06 -38.50 -39.50
N PRO A 26 0.39 -39.78 -39.22
CA PRO A 26 1.57 -40.12 -38.44
C PRO A 26 2.80 -40.39 -39.31
N SER A 27 3.96 -40.26 -38.64
CA SER A 27 5.24 -40.94 -38.84
C SER A 27 6.16 -40.55 -40.00
N LEU A 28 7.38 -40.14 -39.61
CA LEU A 28 8.63 -40.76 -40.06
C LEU A 28 9.78 -40.50 -39.06
N ILE A 29 10.41 -41.59 -38.62
CA ILE A 29 11.51 -41.69 -37.67
C ILE A 29 12.86 -41.73 -38.43
N GLN A 30 13.82 -40.96 -37.88
CA GLN A 30 15.30 -41.06 -37.87
C GLN A 30 16.14 -41.22 -39.16
N LEU A 31 17.22 -40.41 -39.22
CA LEU A 31 18.62 -40.88 -39.26
C LEU A 31 19.64 -39.73 -39.07
N GLY A 32 20.53 -39.85 -38.08
CA GLY A 32 21.98 -39.68 -38.32
C GLY A 32 22.77 -38.48 -37.75
N CYS A 33 23.22 -38.62 -36.49
CA CYS A 33 24.55 -38.31 -35.91
C CYS A 33 25.14 -36.86 -35.88
N GLY A 34 25.36 -36.40 -34.64
CA GLY A 34 26.37 -35.42 -34.23
C GLY A 34 26.42 -35.35 -32.70
N SER A 35 27.27 -36.17 -32.08
CA SER A 35 27.44 -36.33 -30.63
C SER A 35 28.29 -35.20 -30.02
N ASP A 36 27.71 -34.47 -29.07
CA ASP A 36 28.29 -34.05 -27.77
C ASP A 36 27.28 -33.15 -27.04
N ALA A 37 26.06 -33.68 -26.83
CA ALA A 37 25.15 -33.13 -25.82
C ALA A 37 25.46 -33.83 -24.50
N PRO A 38 25.72 -33.12 -23.38
CA PRO A 38 25.77 -33.78 -22.08
C PRO A 38 24.46 -34.54 -21.89
N SER A 39 24.54 -35.79 -21.45
CA SER A 39 23.35 -36.61 -21.17
C SER A 39 22.43 -35.82 -20.25
N MET A 40 21.24 -35.44 -20.73
CA MET A 40 20.23 -34.82 -19.87
C MET A 40 19.97 -35.78 -18.72
N ARG A 41 20.32 -35.35 -17.50
CA ARG A 41 19.91 -36.05 -16.29
C ARG A 41 18.38 -36.17 -16.32
N PRO A 42 17.79 -37.29 -15.90
CA PRO A 42 16.35 -37.36 -15.73
C PRO A 42 15.90 -36.24 -14.78
N ILE A 43 14.75 -35.61 -15.08
CA ILE A 43 14.19 -34.49 -14.30
C ILE A 43 14.03 -34.89 -12.83
N ALA A 44 13.62 -36.13 -12.59
CA ALA A 44 13.51 -36.77 -11.29
C ALA A 44 13.75 -38.28 -11.40
N GLU A 45 14.10 -38.92 -10.29
CA GLU A 45 14.20 -40.37 -10.14
C GLU A 45 13.12 -40.89 -9.18
N GLY A 46 12.61 -42.09 -9.46
CA GLY A 46 11.55 -42.74 -8.67
C GLY A 46 10.21 -42.85 -9.41
N ASP A 47 9.30 -43.64 -8.85
CA ASP A 47 7.89 -43.74 -9.26
C ASP A 47 7.04 -43.13 -8.13
N PRO A 48 6.25 -42.06 -8.39
CA PRO A 48 5.43 -41.41 -7.37
C PRO A 48 4.50 -42.33 -6.59
N CYS A 49 4.08 -43.47 -7.16
CA CYS A 49 3.19 -44.43 -6.50
C CYS A 49 3.93 -45.57 -5.80
N GLU A 50 5.21 -45.81 -6.11
CA GLU A 50 6.02 -46.87 -5.48
C GLU A 50 6.93 -46.35 -4.36
N GLY A 51 7.19 -45.04 -4.30
CA GLY A 51 8.06 -44.45 -3.30
C GLY A 51 8.31 -42.95 -3.48
N PRO A 52 9.24 -42.36 -2.70
CA PRO A 52 9.57 -40.95 -2.82
C PRO A 52 10.21 -40.66 -4.19
N VAL A 53 9.82 -39.54 -4.77
CA VAL A 53 10.43 -38.98 -5.97
C VAL A 53 11.52 -37.99 -5.56
N VAL A 54 12.68 -38.08 -6.20
CA VAL A 54 13.81 -37.18 -5.94
C VAL A 54 14.07 -36.37 -7.20
N PHE A 55 13.86 -35.05 -7.13
CA PHE A 55 14.20 -34.15 -8.23
C PHE A 55 15.72 -33.97 -8.32
N ALA A 56 16.23 -33.82 -9.55
CA ALA A 56 17.64 -33.59 -9.77
C ALA A 56 18.07 -32.22 -9.21
N GLU A 57 19.17 -32.19 -8.46
CA GLU A 57 19.79 -30.97 -7.93
C GLU A 57 21.15 -30.69 -8.60
N GLY A 58 21.59 -29.44 -8.52
CA GLY A 58 22.81 -28.90 -9.11
C GLY A 58 23.86 -28.44 -8.10
N ASP A 59 24.60 -27.39 -8.46
CA ASP A 59 25.61 -26.74 -7.62
C ASP A 59 25.38 -25.22 -7.53
N ASP A 60 26.40 -24.44 -7.16
CA ASP A 60 26.30 -22.98 -7.05
C ASP A 60 26.42 -22.24 -8.40
N GLY A 61 26.65 -22.97 -9.51
CA GLY A 61 26.74 -22.41 -10.85
C GLY A 61 28.06 -21.69 -11.17
N HIS A 62 27.96 -20.67 -12.02
CA HIS A 62 29.11 -19.90 -12.50
C HIS A 62 29.63 -18.95 -11.41
N ALA A 63 30.95 -18.90 -11.19
CA ALA A 63 31.56 -18.04 -10.17
C ALA A 63 31.46 -16.53 -10.49
N GLU A 64 31.31 -16.17 -11.76
CA GLU A 64 31.08 -14.80 -12.23
C GLU A 64 29.79 -14.75 -13.06
N PRO A 65 28.61 -14.80 -12.44
CA PRO A 65 27.35 -14.97 -13.18
C PRO A 65 26.94 -13.71 -13.96
N LEU A 66 27.41 -12.53 -13.54
CA LEU A 66 27.11 -11.26 -14.24
C LEU A 66 28.09 -10.94 -15.38
N ALA A 67 29.20 -11.67 -15.52
CA ALA A 67 30.22 -11.44 -16.56
C ALA A 67 29.83 -12.08 -17.92
N VAL A 68 28.61 -11.81 -18.35
CA VAL A 68 27.98 -12.32 -19.57
C VAL A 68 28.52 -11.64 -20.83
N ARG A 69 28.55 -12.39 -21.94
CA ARG A 69 28.96 -11.89 -23.26
C ARG A 69 27.72 -11.92 -24.18
N PRO A 70 27.79 -11.29 -25.37
CA PRO A 70 26.71 -11.46 -26.35
C PRO A 70 26.48 -12.95 -26.66
N ASP A 71 25.21 -13.33 -26.78
CA ASP A 71 24.72 -14.69 -26.96
C ASP A 71 25.16 -15.65 -25.86
N GLU A 72 25.29 -15.17 -24.62
CA GLU A 72 25.67 -15.97 -23.45
C GLU A 72 24.73 -15.69 -22.27
N VAL A 73 24.23 -16.75 -21.66
CA VAL A 73 23.52 -16.70 -20.38
C VAL A 73 24.32 -17.42 -19.30
N ARG A 74 24.22 -16.97 -18.06
CA ARG A 74 24.84 -17.61 -16.91
C ARG A 74 23.87 -17.65 -15.73
N ALA A 75 23.98 -18.72 -14.95
CA ALA A 75 23.39 -18.79 -13.62
C ALA A 75 24.47 -19.00 -12.56
N GLY A 76 24.31 -18.36 -11.40
CA GLY A 76 25.21 -18.48 -10.26
C GLY A 76 24.67 -17.74 -9.04
N ARG A 77 25.51 -17.53 -8.03
CA ARG A 77 25.15 -16.78 -6.82
C ARG A 77 25.66 -15.34 -6.88
N LEU A 78 24.88 -14.40 -6.33
CA LEU A 78 25.29 -13.02 -6.15
C LEU A 78 26.22 -12.86 -4.94
N ASP A 79 27.26 -12.05 -5.11
CA ASP A 79 28.04 -11.53 -3.97
C ASP A 79 27.50 -10.17 -3.56
N LEU A 80 27.83 -9.73 -2.34
CA LEU A 80 27.37 -8.45 -1.79
C LEU A 80 27.69 -7.24 -2.70
N GLU A 81 28.85 -7.24 -3.36
CA GLU A 81 29.28 -6.16 -4.27
C GLU A 81 28.56 -6.17 -5.63
N HIS A 82 27.79 -7.23 -5.90
CA HIS A 82 27.04 -7.42 -7.14
C HIS A 82 25.54 -7.22 -6.95
N LEU A 83 25.08 -6.89 -5.72
CA LEU A 83 23.69 -6.51 -5.51
C LEU A 83 23.41 -5.21 -6.25
N PRO A 84 22.27 -5.12 -6.96
CA PRO A 84 21.86 -3.87 -7.58
C PRO A 84 21.55 -2.81 -6.51
N ASP A 85 21.63 -1.54 -6.92
CA ASP A 85 21.16 -0.44 -6.10
C ASP A 85 19.62 -0.49 -6.00
N ASP A 86 19.09 -0.29 -4.80
CA ASP A 86 17.65 -0.19 -4.54
C ASP A 86 17.29 1.23 -4.04
N PRO A 87 17.10 2.21 -4.95
CA PRO A 87 16.90 3.60 -4.56
C PRO A 87 15.60 3.83 -3.77
N ARG A 88 14.61 2.94 -3.93
CA ARG A 88 13.31 3.03 -3.26
C ARG A 88 13.21 2.15 -2.01
N GLY A 89 14.14 1.23 -1.81
CA GLY A 89 14.19 0.36 -0.63
C GLY A 89 13.02 -0.62 -0.56
N LEU A 90 12.50 -1.06 -1.70
CA LEU A 90 11.33 -1.94 -1.81
C LEU A 90 11.69 -3.40 -2.05
N ASN A 91 12.90 -3.68 -2.55
CA ASN A 91 13.33 -5.02 -2.89
C ASN A 91 13.86 -5.78 -1.67
N THR A 92 13.92 -7.11 -1.77
CA THR A 92 14.31 -8.03 -0.68
C THR A 92 15.48 -8.93 -1.03
N TYR A 93 16.09 -8.75 -2.21
CA TYR A 93 17.27 -9.53 -2.61
C TYR A 93 18.47 -9.29 -1.67
N ARG A 94 19.24 -10.35 -1.44
CA ARG A 94 20.42 -10.35 -0.56
C ARG A 94 21.57 -11.10 -1.22
N ALA A 95 22.77 -10.91 -0.67
CA ALA A 95 23.93 -11.69 -1.08
C ALA A 95 23.64 -13.20 -0.90
N ARG A 96 24.20 -14.02 -1.79
CA ARG A 96 23.96 -15.47 -1.95
C ARG A 96 22.69 -15.87 -2.68
N ASP A 97 21.77 -14.95 -2.96
CA ASP A 97 20.65 -15.25 -3.84
C ASP A 97 21.15 -15.65 -5.23
N PHE A 98 20.36 -16.46 -5.92
CA PHE A 98 20.68 -16.92 -7.25
C PHE A 98 20.35 -15.85 -8.28
N VAL A 99 21.14 -15.78 -9.34
CA VAL A 99 20.86 -14.92 -10.48
C VAL A 99 20.95 -15.73 -11.76
N LEU A 100 20.01 -15.50 -12.68
CA LEU A 100 20.15 -15.84 -14.09
C LEU A 100 20.32 -14.54 -14.87
N ALA A 101 21.40 -14.40 -15.62
CA ALA A 101 21.69 -13.19 -16.38
C ALA A 101 22.15 -13.53 -17.80
N ASN A 102 21.71 -12.73 -18.77
CA ASN A 102 22.26 -12.69 -20.14
C ASN A 102 22.61 -11.24 -20.52
N GLU A 103 22.90 -10.97 -21.78
CA GLU A 103 23.28 -9.62 -22.22
C GLU A 103 22.18 -8.55 -22.14
N HIS A 104 20.93 -8.93 -21.85
CA HIS A 104 19.77 -8.04 -21.83
C HIS A 104 19.20 -7.87 -20.42
N VAL A 105 19.00 -8.97 -19.69
CA VAL A 105 18.17 -9.01 -18.49
C VAL A 105 18.77 -9.90 -17.41
N ALA A 106 18.36 -9.66 -16.17
CA ALA A 106 18.67 -10.49 -15.02
C ALA A 106 17.42 -10.80 -14.18
N LEU A 107 17.33 -12.03 -13.70
CA LEU A 107 16.33 -12.54 -12.77
C LEU A 107 17.04 -12.95 -11.48
N ILE A 108 16.60 -12.44 -10.33
CA ILE A 108 17.12 -12.83 -9.01
C ILE A 108 16.10 -13.75 -8.34
N VAL A 109 16.56 -14.92 -7.90
CA VAL A 109 15.78 -15.95 -7.20
C VAL A 109 16.35 -16.11 -5.81
N GLU A 110 15.51 -15.97 -4.80
CA GLU A 110 15.90 -16.08 -3.40
C GLU A 110 16.45 -17.47 -3.07
N ASP A 111 17.48 -17.52 -2.23
CA ASP A 111 17.94 -18.80 -1.67
C ASP A 111 16.90 -19.41 -0.70
N VAL A 112 17.10 -20.66 -0.28
CA VAL A 112 16.24 -21.30 0.72
C VAL A 112 16.53 -20.74 2.10
N ARG A 113 15.68 -19.80 2.53
CA ARG A 113 15.69 -19.15 3.85
C ARG A 113 14.28 -18.60 4.14
N PRO A 114 14.01 -18.16 5.39
CA PRO A 114 12.85 -17.31 5.65
C PRO A 114 12.89 -16.08 4.74
N SER A 115 11.80 -15.87 4.00
CA SER A 115 11.65 -14.75 3.08
C SER A 115 11.12 -13.52 3.81
N ASP A 116 11.37 -12.37 3.21
CA ASP A 116 10.87 -11.06 3.65
C ASP A 116 9.55 -10.65 2.95
N HIS A 117 8.97 -11.58 2.18
CA HIS A 117 7.68 -11.40 1.49
C HIS A 117 6.52 -12.03 2.28
N PHE A 118 5.28 -11.90 1.78
CA PHE A 118 4.11 -12.51 2.43
C PHE A 118 4.16 -14.04 2.39
N HIS A 119 4.71 -14.63 1.33
CA HIS A 119 5.14 -16.03 1.40
C HIS A 119 6.48 -16.10 2.16
N GLU A 120 6.40 -16.49 3.42
CA GLU A 120 7.54 -16.54 4.37
C GLU A 120 8.68 -17.51 3.98
N GLU A 121 8.62 -18.15 2.81
CA GLU A 121 9.58 -19.13 2.35
C GLU A 121 10.28 -18.65 1.06
N GLY A 122 11.61 -18.82 1.01
CA GLY A 122 12.43 -18.45 -0.13
C GLY A 122 12.23 -19.29 -1.39
N GLY A 123 13.17 -19.19 -2.35
CA GLY A 123 13.04 -19.86 -3.65
C GLY A 123 12.09 -19.19 -4.64
N MET A 124 11.59 -17.99 -4.33
CA MET A 124 10.80 -17.16 -5.22
C MET A 124 11.65 -16.12 -5.94
N ILE A 125 11.11 -15.49 -6.98
CA ILE A 125 11.74 -14.32 -7.60
C ILE A 125 11.68 -13.16 -6.58
N VAL A 126 12.78 -12.43 -6.43
CA VAL A 126 12.92 -11.27 -5.52
C VAL A 126 13.51 -10.04 -6.19
N GLY A 127 13.79 -10.11 -7.49
CA GLY A 127 14.32 -8.98 -8.22
C GLY A 127 14.40 -9.22 -9.72
N LEU A 128 14.16 -8.15 -10.48
CA LEU A 128 14.28 -8.08 -11.93
C LEU A 128 15.06 -6.83 -12.31
N GLY A 129 15.87 -6.91 -13.35
CA GLY A 129 16.55 -5.73 -13.87
C GLY A 129 17.20 -5.94 -15.22
N ARG A 130 17.74 -4.85 -15.76
CA ARG A 130 18.48 -4.83 -17.02
C ARG A 130 19.94 -5.17 -16.80
N MET A 131 20.58 -5.75 -17.81
CA MET A 131 22.03 -5.99 -17.80
C MET A 131 22.77 -4.91 -18.60
N ARG A 132 23.70 -4.22 -17.94
CA ARG A 132 24.59 -3.23 -18.57
C ARG A 132 25.99 -3.32 -17.96
N ASP A 133 27.00 -3.47 -18.82
CA ASP A 133 28.42 -3.51 -18.42
C ASP A 133 28.74 -4.50 -17.28
N GLY A 134 28.08 -5.66 -17.28
CA GLY A 134 28.27 -6.72 -16.27
C GLY A 134 27.64 -6.41 -14.92
N ARG A 135 26.65 -5.51 -14.88
CA ARG A 135 25.85 -5.16 -13.70
C ARG A 135 24.37 -5.24 -13.98
N ILE A 136 23.61 -5.52 -12.93
CA ILE A 136 22.15 -5.36 -12.92
C ILE A 136 21.89 -3.87 -12.66
N VAL A 137 21.06 -3.24 -13.49
CA VAL A 137 20.70 -1.82 -13.41
C VAL A 137 19.21 -1.64 -13.62
N ASP A 138 18.71 -0.46 -13.29
CA ASP A 138 17.33 -0.02 -13.55
C ASP A 138 16.32 -1.04 -12.96
N VAL A 139 16.51 -1.52 -11.74
CA VAL A 139 15.70 -2.62 -11.17
C VAL A 139 14.21 -2.29 -11.11
N ALA A 140 13.38 -3.32 -11.22
CA ALA A 140 11.94 -3.20 -10.94
C ALA A 140 11.69 -3.09 -9.43
N ASP A 141 10.62 -2.41 -9.03
CA ASP A 141 10.09 -2.48 -7.65
C ASP A 141 9.31 -3.80 -7.46
N TYR A 142 10.05 -4.90 -7.54
CA TYR A 142 9.47 -6.23 -7.44
C TYR A 142 9.00 -6.48 -6.00
N GLY A 143 7.69 -6.66 -5.83
CA GLY A 143 7.05 -7.19 -4.65
C GLY A 143 7.04 -8.71 -4.74
N GLU A 144 5.88 -9.32 -4.95
CA GLU A 144 5.77 -10.77 -4.89
C GLU A 144 4.79 -11.32 -5.93
N LEU A 145 5.22 -12.38 -6.62
CA LEU A 145 4.40 -13.22 -7.48
C LEU A 145 4.73 -14.69 -7.17
N VAL A 146 3.80 -15.41 -6.54
CA VAL A 146 4.00 -16.81 -6.13
C VAL A 146 3.29 -17.76 -7.10
N PRO A 147 4.01 -18.64 -7.81
CA PRO A 147 3.39 -19.72 -8.57
C PRO A 147 2.79 -20.77 -7.62
N THR A 148 1.50 -21.07 -7.76
CA THR A 148 0.80 -22.01 -6.89
C THR A 148 0.06 -23.09 -7.68
N MET A 149 -0.32 -24.17 -6.98
CA MET A 149 -1.29 -25.16 -7.43
C MET A 149 -2.55 -25.05 -6.54
N GLY A 150 -3.50 -24.18 -6.91
CA GLY A 150 -4.61 -23.83 -6.03
C GLY A 150 -4.13 -22.96 -4.86
N LEU A 151 -4.38 -23.37 -3.61
CA LEU A 151 -3.88 -22.69 -2.40
C LEU A 151 -2.56 -23.25 -1.89
N TYR A 152 -1.88 -24.06 -2.71
CA TYR A 152 -0.64 -24.71 -2.31
C TYR A 152 0.53 -24.03 -3.01
N ALA A 153 1.54 -23.65 -2.23
CA ALA A 153 2.82 -23.15 -2.70
C ALA A 153 3.93 -24.15 -2.32
N ILE A 154 5.11 -24.01 -2.94
CA ILE A 154 6.26 -24.83 -2.60
C ILE A 154 6.82 -24.38 -1.25
N HIS A 155 7.00 -25.33 -0.34
CA HIS A 155 7.89 -25.18 0.81
C HIS A 155 9.27 -25.70 0.39
N PRO A 156 10.24 -24.81 0.14
CA PRO A 156 11.52 -25.14 -0.46
C PRO A 156 12.42 -25.91 0.51
N GLU A 157 13.04 -26.98 0.01
CA GLU A 157 14.03 -27.80 0.72
C GLU A 157 15.46 -27.52 0.20
N SER A 158 15.59 -27.20 -1.09
CA SER A 158 16.86 -26.82 -1.71
C SER A 158 16.65 -25.87 -2.90
N ALA A 159 17.65 -25.04 -3.18
CA ALA A 159 17.75 -24.24 -4.39
C ALA A 159 19.17 -24.41 -4.95
N THR A 160 19.29 -24.71 -6.25
CA THR A 160 20.58 -24.98 -6.89
C THR A 160 20.58 -24.55 -8.36
N VAL A 161 21.76 -24.30 -8.91
CA VAL A 161 21.96 -24.11 -10.35
C VAL A 161 22.03 -25.49 -11.01
N LEU A 162 20.93 -25.91 -11.62
CA LEU A 162 20.88 -27.16 -12.38
C LEU A 162 21.68 -27.06 -13.68
N GLN A 163 21.65 -25.89 -14.32
CA GLN A 163 22.43 -25.59 -15.52
C GLN A 163 23.03 -24.19 -15.42
N ALA A 164 24.36 -24.09 -15.36
CA ALA A 164 25.06 -22.80 -15.26
C ALA A 164 25.01 -21.94 -16.54
N GLY A 165 24.44 -22.45 -17.63
CA GLY A 165 24.37 -21.75 -18.92
C GLY A 165 25.64 -21.86 -19.77
N GLY A 166 25.89 -20.81 -20.54
CA GLY A 166 26.95 -20.65 -21.53
C GLY A 166 26.39 -20.12 -22.86
N ARG A 167 27.28 -20.01 -23.86
CA ARG A 167 26.90 -19.48 -25.18
C ARG A 167 25.85 -20.34 -25.89
N GLY A 168 24.77 -19.71 -26.34
CA GLY A 168 23.65 -20.39 -27.01
C GLY A 168 23.02 -21.52 -26.19
N ARG A 169 23.13 -21.47 -24.86
CA ARG A 169 22.53 -22.44 -23.93
C ARG A 169 21.44 -21.79 -23.09
N THR A 170 20.77 -22.61 -22.31
CA THR A 170 19.85 -22.21 -21.25
C THR A 170 20.58 -22.28 -19.91
N ALA A 171 20.37 -21.29 -19.05
CA ALA A 171 20.69 -21.37 -17.64
C ALA A 171 19.42 -21.74 -16.85
N VAL A 172 19.56 -22.56 -15.80
CA VAL A 172 18.43 -23.04 -15.00
C VAL A 172 18.81 -23.03 -13.53
N VAL A 173 18.04 -22.28 -12.74
CA VAL A 173 17.99 -22.39 -11.27
C VAL A 173 16.76 -23.20 -10.92
N ARG A 174 16.94 -24.23 -10.10
CA ARG A 174 15.87 -25.12 -9.64
C ARG A 174 15.70 -25.01 -8.14
N VAL A 175 14.46 -24.87 -7.72
CA VAL A 175 14.02 -24.98 -6.33
C VAL A 175 13.27 -26.30 -6.17
N VAL A 176 13.69 -27.15 -5.23
CA VAL A 176 13.05 -28.44 -4.94
C VAL A 176 12.41 -28.34 -3.56
N GLY A 177 11.24 -28.95 -3.39
CA GLY A 177 10.57 -28.96 -2.11
C GLY A 177 9.27 -29.76 -2.11
N THR A 178 8.42 -29.45 -1.13
CA THR A 178 7.11 -30.09 -0.99
C THR A 178 6.00 -29.06 -1.02
N MET A 179 4.88 -29.39 -1.64
CA MET A 179 3.71 -28.51 -1.62
C MET A 179 3.11 -28.45 -0.22
N ARG A 180 2.82 -27.23 0.23
CA ARG A 180 2.11 -26.92 1.48
C ARG A 180 1.02 -25.89 1.19
N SER A 181 -0.08 -25.95 1.92
CA SER A 181 -1.05 -24.85 1.88
C SER A 181 -0.42 -23.61 2.49
N PHE A 182 -0.80 -22.41 2.01
CA PHE A 182 -0.47 -21.18 2.71
C PHE A 182 -0.85 -21.30 4.19
N ALA A 183 0.11 -21.07 5.08
CA ALA A 183 -0.09 -21.26 6.52
C ALA A 183 -1.09 -20.24 7.11
N PHE A 184 -1.25 -19.09 6.45
CA PHE A 184 -2.02 -17.94 6.93
C PHE A 184 -3.36 -17.73 6.21
N LEU A 185 -3.68 -18.45 5.12
CA LEU A 185 -4.93 -18.20 4.38
C LEU A 185 -6.08 -19.04 4.97
N PRO A 186 -7.20 -18.42 5.38
CA PRO A 186 -8.31 -19.11 6.03
C PRO A 186 -9.06 -20.06 5.09
N ASP A 187 -9.80 -21.01 5.69
CA ASP A 187 -10.60 -22.03 5.02
C ASP A 187 -11.61 -21.47 3.98
N LEU A 188 -12.01 -20.21 4.08
CA LEU A 188 -12.93 -19.55 3.15
C LEU A 188 -12.43 -19.58 1.70
N PHE A 189 -11.11 -19.49 1.49
CA PHE A 189 -10.52 -19.55 0.15
C PHE A 189 -10.58 -20.96 -0.47
N GLN A 190 -10.72 -22.02 0.34
CA GLN A 190 -10.79 -23.41 -0.16
C GLN A 190 -12.04 -23.69 -1.01
N ILE A 191 -13.08 -22.84 -0.92
CA ILE A 191 -14.30 -23.00 -1.71
C ILE A 191 -14.03 -22.75 -3.22
N ILE A 192 -13.10 -21.84 -3.53
CA ILE A 192 -12.78 -21.37 -4.88
C ILE A 192 -11.61 -22.18 -5.49
N LEU A 193 -10.58 -22.48 -4.70
CA LEU A 193 -9.34 -23.13 -5.14
C LEU A 193 -9.25 -24.59 -4.69
N ARG A 194 -10.12 -25.44 -5.26
CA ARG A 194 -10.25 -26.86 -4.87
C ARG A 194 -9.05 -27.71 -5.32
N GLY A 195 -8.54 -28.52 -4.40
CA GLY A 195 -7.49 -29.52 -4.63
C GLY A 195 -6.89 -29.93 -3.27
N ASN A 196 -6.22 -31.07 -3.19
CA ASN A 196 -5.33 -31.36 -2.07
C ASN A 196 -4.02 -31.87 -2.65
N HIS A 197 -3.02 -31.00 -2.61
CA HIS A 197 -1.68 -31.27 -3.11
C HIS A 197 -0.66 -31.32 -1.96
N ASP A 198 -1.11 -31.33 -0.71
CA ASP A 198 -0.22 -31.34 0.44
C ASP A 198 0.75 -32.54 0.39
N GLY A 199 2.03 -32.24 0.64
CA GLY A 199 3.11 -33.22 0.68
C GLY A 199 3.54 -33.76 -0.67
N TRP A 200 3.00 -33.26 -1.78
CA TRP A 200 3.50 -33.62 -3.10
C TRP A 200 4.92 -33.08 -3.29
N GLN A 201 5.80 -33.93 -3.78
CA GLN A 201 7.15 -33.53 -4.19
C GLN A 201 7.04 -32.68 -5.45
N VAL A 202 7.66 -31.51 -5.43
CA VAL A 202 7.65 -30.54 -6.53
C VAL A 202 9.02 -29.93 -6.76
N ALA A 203 9.21 -29.36 -7.94
CA ALA A 203 10.31 -28.45 -8.22
C ALA A 203 9.82 -27.28 -9.09
N ILE A 204 10.42 -26.10 -8.91
CA ILE A 204 10.23 -24.93 -9.76
C ILE A 204 11.56 -24.67 -10.49
N ASP A 205 11.51 -24.65 -11.81
CA ASP A 205 12.63 -24.23 -12.66
C ASP A 205 12.41 -22.79 -13.12
N TYR A 206 13.38 -21.93 -12.80
CA TYR A 206 13.55 -20.63 -13.42
C TYR A 206 14.62 -20.77 -14.49
N SER A 207 14.25 -20.51 -15.74
CA SER A 207 15.14 -20.71 -16.89
C SER A 207 15.25 -19.45 -17.73
N LEU A 208 16.46 -19.19 -18.22
CA LEU A 208 16.77 -18.06 -19.09
C LEU A 208 17.66 -18.53 -20.24
N ASP A 209 17.30 -18.19 -21.46
CA ASP A 209 18.09 -18.46 -22.66
C ASP A 209 19.06 -17.31 -22.97
N ALA A 210 20.16 -17.63 -23.66
CA ALA A 210 21.03 -16.62 -24.26
C ALA A 210 20.24 -15.71 -25.22
N GLY A 211 20.42 -14.39 -25.10
CA GLY A 211 19.71 -13.40 -25.94
C GLY A 211 18.20 -13.28 -25.72
N ALA A 212 17.60 -13.99 -24.75
CA ALA A 212 16.18 -13.87 -24.45
C ALA A 212 15.87 -12.63 -23.59
N GLU A 213 14.68 -12.05 -23.77
CA GLU A 213 14.16 -10.95 -22.94
C GLU A 213 13.08 -11.41 -21.95
N PHE A 214 12.94 -12.73 -21.78
CA PHE A 214 12.02 -13.33 -20.80
C PHE A 214 12.65 -14.55 -20.12
N ALA A 215 12.26 -14.78 -18.87
CA ALA A 215 12.53 -16.02 -18.15
C ALA A 215 11.28 -16.91 -18.16
N GLU A 216 11.47 -18.23 -18.23
CA GLU A 216 10.39 -19.22 -18.19
C GLU A 216 10.35 -19.89 -16.81
N VAL A 217 9.15 -19.96 -16.22
CA VAL A 217 8.87 -20.59 -14.92
C VAL A 217 8.13 -21.91 -15.18
N THR A 218 8.74 -23.03 -14.79
CA THR A 218 8.18 -24.37 -14.97
C THR A 218 7.97 -25.05 -13.62
N ILE A 219 6.77 -25.57 -13.37
CA ILE A 219 6.49 -26.42 -12.21
C ILE A 219 6.58 -27.89 -12.63
N HIS A 220 7.38 -28.65 -11.90
CA HIS A 220 7.44 -30.11 -11.96
C HIS A 220 6.71 -30.68 -10.75
N ALA A 221 5.70 -31.53 -10.96
CA ALA A 221 4.92 -32.12 -9.88
C ALA A 221 4.84 -33.64 -9.98
N ALA A 222 5.15 -34.32 -8.88
CA ALA A 222 5.00 -35.76 -8.73
C ALA A 222 3.59 -36.11 -8.23
N ASN A 223 2.70 -36.52 -9.13
CA ASN A 223 1.37 -37.00 -8.75
C ASN A 223 1.48 -38.43 -8.20
N ALA A 224 1.50 -38.55 -6.87
CA ALA A 224 1.55 -39.82 -6.13
C ALA A 224 0.20 -40.56 -6.04
N SER A 225 -0.87 -40.02 -6.65
CA SER A 225 -2.18 -40.68 -6.66
C SER A 225 -2.34 -41.64 -7.84
N ASP A 226 -3.24 -42.62 -7.67
CA ASP A 226 -3.63 -43.57 -8.72
C ASP A 226 -4.66 -42.99 -9.71
N ALA A 227 -4.94 -41.69 -9.61
CA ALA A 227 -5.88 -40.96 -10.45
C ALA A 227 -5.22 -39.76 -11.13
N VAL A 228 -5.79 -39.34 -12.26
CA VAL A 228 -5.42 -38.06 -12.89
C VAL A 228 -5.88 -36.95 -11.96
N ALA A 229 -4.98 -36.06 -11.58
CA ALA A 229 -5.32 -34.85 -10.84
C ALA A 229 -5.45 -33.67 -11.81
N THR A 230 -6.58 -32.97 -11.75
CA THR A 230 -6.74 -31.70 -12.47
C THR A 230 -6.30 -30.58 -11.54
N VAL A 231 -5.28 -29.84 -11.96
CA VAL A 231 -4.81 -28.67 -11.23
C VAL A 231 -5.47 -27.46 -11.84
N VAL A 232 -6.11 -26.65 -11.00
CA VAL A 232 -6.41 -25.27 -11.38
C VAL A 232 -5.08 -24.53 -11.31
N SER A 233 -4.37 -24.68 -12.42
CA SER A 233 -3.07 -24.12 -12.72
C SER A 233 -2.98 -22.64 -12.33
N ASN A 234 -1.97 -22.32 -11.54
CA ASN A 234 -1.43 -20.95 -11.44
C ASN A 234 -2.39 -19.97 -10.77
N ALA A 235 -2.77 -20.21 -9.51
CA ALA A 235 -3.28 -19.10 -8.71
C ALA A 235 -2.07 -18.18 -8.40
N LEU A 236 -1.70 -17.28 -9.30
CA LEU A 236 -0.62 -16.33 -9.03
C LEU A 236 -1.09 -15.47 -7.85
N PHE A 237 -0.53 -15.73 -6.67
CA PHE A 237 -0.70 -14.84 -5.54
C PHE A 237 0.24 -13.67 -5.77
N ALA A 238 -0.33 -12.48 -5.83
CA ALA A 238 0.39 -11.27 -6.19
C ALA A 238 0.18 -10.18 -5.15
N VAL A 239 1.30 -9.61 -4.73
CA VAL A 239 1.42 -8.41 -3.90
C VAL A 239 2.31 -7.46 -4.70
N GLN A 240 1.70 -6.77 -5.68
CA GLN A 240 2.47 -6.01 -6.67
C GLN A 240 1.81 -4.72 -7.13
N ALA A 241 0.49 -4.70 -7.33
CA ALA A 241 -0.17 -3.63 -8.09
C ALA A 241 -0.03 -2.22 -7.51
N ASN A 242 0.14 -2.11 -6.19
CA ASN A 242 0.36 -0.82 -5.53
C ASN A 242 1.82 -0.36 -5.54
N ARG A 243 2.76 -1.29 -5.78
CA ARG A 243 4.17 -0.94 -6.04
C ARG A 243 4.35 -0.55 -7.51
N MET A 244 3.72 -1.29 -8.41
CA MET A 244 3.79 -1.05 -9.85
C MET A 244 2.40 -1.21 -10.47
N PRO A 245 1.80 -0.13 -11.03
CA PRO A 245 0.50 -0.18 -11.68
C PRO A 245 0.39 -1.29 -12.73
N VAL A 246 -0.77 -1.94 -12.77
CA VAL A 246 -1.04 -3.07 -13.67
C VAL A 246 -1.76 -2.60 -14.92
N PHE A 247 -1.27 -3.03 -16.07
CA PHE A 247 -1.88 -2.81 -17.38
C PHE A 247 -2.13 -4.14 -18.09
N ALA A 248 -3.20 -4.19 -18.87
CA ALA A 248 -3.50 -5.31 -19.76
C ALA A 248 -3.92 -4.83 -21.16
N PRO A 249 -3.74 -5.66 -22.20
CA PRO A 249 -4.16 -5.31 -23.55
C PRO A 249 -5.64 -4.96 -23.64
N THR A 250 -6.01 -4.03 -24.52
CA THR A 250 -7.41 -3.58 -24.77
C THR A 250 -8.01 -2.72 -23.66
N VAL A 251 -7.73 -3.02 -22.39
CA VAL A 251 -8.35 -2.36 -21.23
C VAL A 251 -7.43 -1.38 -20.51
N GLY A 252 -6.13 -1.41 -20.77
CA GLY A 252 -5.17 -0.56 -20.06
C GLY A 252 -5.15 -0.90 -18.57
N ALA A 253 -5.26 0.10 -17.70
CA ALA A 253 -5.26 -0.06 -16.25
C ALA A 253 -6.56 -0.62 -15.64
N ASP A 254 -7.62 -0.81 -16.44
CA ASP A 254 -8.90 -1.35 -15.95
C ASP A 254 -8.84 -2.90 -15.77
N THR A 255 -7.94 -3.38 -14.91
CA THR A 255 -7.59 -4.82 -14.79
C THR A 255 -8.23 -5.54 -13.59
N GLN A 256 -9.14 -4.90 -12.86
CA GLN A 256 -9.75 -5.47 -11.63
C GLN A 256 -10.58 -6.75 -11.89
N SER A 257 -11.02 -6.97 -13.12
CA SER A 257 -11.72 -8.19 -13.54
C SER A 257 -11.51 -8.44 -15.03
N GLY A 258 -11.44 -9.70 -15.45
CA GLY A 258 -11.32 -10.08 -16.85
C GLY A 258 -10.31 -11.18 -17.11
N GLU A 259 -10.26 -11.62 -18.37
CA GLU A 259 -9.33 -12.61 -18.88
C GLU A 259 -8.28 -11.92 -19.78
N PHE A 260 -7.00 -12.05 -19.43
CA PHE A 260 -5.92 -11.34 -20.10
C PHE A 260 -4.85 -12.31 -20.58
N PRO A 261 -4.28 -12.13 -21.79
CA PRO A 261 -3.18 -12.99 -22.26
C PRO A 261 -1.89 -12.80 -21.45
N TYR A 262 -1.72 -11.63 -20.85
CA TYR A 262 -0.64 -11.28 -19.94
C TYR A 262 -1.04 -10.05 -19.12
N LEU A 263 -0.41 -9.88 -17.97
CA LEU A 263 -0.48 -8.70 -17.10
C LEU A 263 0.87 -8.00 -17.12
N VAL A 264 0.87 -6.67 -17.25
CA VAL A 264 2.10 -5.86 -17.27
C VAL A 264 2.15 -4.99 -16.04
N PHE A 265 3.25 -5.06 -15.30
CA PHE A 265 3.54 -4.22 -14.14
C PHE A 265 4.49 -3.12 -14.60
N VAL A 266 4.02 -1.87 -14.50
CA VAL A 266 4.64 -0.73 -15.15
C VAL A 266 5.34 0.15 -14.12
N ASP A 267 6.60 0.47 -14.42
CA ASP A 267 7.40 1.51 -13.79
C ASP A 267 7.94 2.41 -14.91
N ASP A 268 7.63 3.70 -14.83
CA ASP A 268 8.01 4.68 -15.85
C ASP A 268 9.45 5.19 -15.67
N GLU A 269 10.12 4.85 -14.56
CA GLU A 269 11.52 5.20 -14.28
C GLU A 269 12.45 3.98 -14.30
N GLY A 270 12.02 2.86 -13.71
CA GLY A 270 12.75 1.60 -13.59
C GLY A 270 12.33 0.53 -14.61
N THR A 271 12.69 -0.73 -14.36
CA THR A 271 12.30 -1.86 -15.23
C THR A 271 10.82 -2.19 -15.07
N SER A 272 10.08 -2.17 -16.18
CA SER A 272 8.74 -2.76 -16.29
C SER A 272 8.82 -4.23 -16.70
N TYR A 273 7.84 -5.05 -16.31
CA TYR A 273 7.81 -6.46 -16.65
C TYR A 273 6.39 -6.99 -16.84
N ALA A 274 6.25 -8.17 -17.45
CA ALA A 274 4.96 -8.81 -17.63
C ALA A 274 4.98 -10.29 -17.23
N TRP A 275 3.84 -10.75 -16.71
CA TRP A 275 3.56 -12.16 -16.53
C TRP A 275 2.60 -12.63 -17.63
N GLU A 276 3.09 -13.53 -18.49
CA GLU A 276 2.30 -14.23 -19.51
C GLU A 276 2.07 -15.68 -19.09
N SER A 277 0.87 -16.23 -19.33
CA SER A 277 0.63 -17.68 -19.22
C SER A 277 0.73 -18.33 -20.61
N PRO A 278 1.74 -19.20 -20.88
CA PRO A 278 1.85 -19.85 -22.19
C PRO A 278 0.70 -20.80 -22.51
N ALA A 279 -0.02 -21.25 -21.49
CA ALA A 279 -1.17 -22.14 -21.63
C ALA A 279 -2.45 -21.43 -22.10
N GLY A 280 -2.51 -20.09 -22.06
CA GLY A 280 -3.71 -19.32 -22.40
C GLY A 280 -3.87 -18.05 -21.57
N VAL A 281 -5.12 -17.70 -21.24
CA VAL A 281 -5.45 -16.44 -20.55
C VAL A 281 -5.38 -16.59 -19.03
N ILE A 282 -5.09 -15.48 -18.37
CA ILE A 282 -5.06 -15.25 -16.94
C ILE A 282 -6.37 -14.59 -16.54
N ASP A 283 -7.13 -15.20 -15.64
CA ASP A 283 -8.39 -14.68 -15.09
C ASP A 283 -8.14 -14.02 -13.72
N THR A 284 -8.71 -12.85 -13.47
CA THR A 284 -8.64 -12.22 -12.14
C THR A 284 -9.74 -12.79 -11.26
N LEU A 285 -9.39 -13.71 -10.35
CA LEU A 285 -10.38 -14.39 -9.50
C LEU A 285 -10.85 -13.52 -8.34
N LEU A 286 -9.90 -12.89 -7.67
CA LEU A 286 -10.13 -12.08 -6.49
C LEU A 286 -9.08 -10.99 -6.40
N SER A 287 -9.52 -9.79 -6.01
CA SER A 287 -8.67 -8.70 -5.56
C SER A 287 -9.34 -8.10 -4.32
N VAL A 288 -8.66 -8.17 -3.18
CA VAL A 288 -9.12 -7.58 -1.91
C VAL A 288 -7.92 -6.89 -1.30
N SER A 289 -8.02 -5.58 -1.06
CA SER A 289 -6.90 -4.77 -0.53
C SER A 289 -5.59 -5.07 -1.25
N ASN A 290 -5.61 -5.11 -2.59
CA ASN A 290 -4.45 -5.43 -3.45
C ASN A 290 -3.74 -6.78 -3.24
N LEU A 291 -4.27 -7.66 -2.40
CA LEU A 291 -4.00 -9.09 -2.46
C LEU A 291 -4.74 -9.68 -3.66
N GLN A 292 -3.99 -10.12 -4.65
CA GLN A 292 -4.51 -10.54 -5.94
C GLN A 292 -4.30 -12.03 -6.16
N PHE A 293 -5.37 -12.69 -6.59
CA PHE A 293 -5.34 -14.08 -7.02
C PHE A 293 -5.76 -14.16 -8.48
N TYR A 294 -4.81 -14.51 -9.34
CA TYR A 294 -5.07 -14.72 -10.75
C TYR A 294 -5.10 -16.20 -11.07
N ALA A 295 -6.00 -16.71 -11.90
CA ALA A 295 -6.01 -18.12 -12.33
C ALA A 295 -5.55 -18.28 -13.78
N GLY A 296 -4.62 -19.21 -14.00
CA GLY A 296 -4.27 -19.67 -15.34
C GLY A 296 -5.13 -20.84 -15.84
N PRO A 297 -4.91 -21.29 -17.09
CA PRO A 297 -5.61 -22.43 -17.68
C PRO A 297 -5.22 -23.75 -17.02
N ARG A 298 -6.22 -24.59 -16.71
CA ARG A 298 -6.05 -25.87 -16.01
C ARG A 298 -5.16 -26.85 -16.79
N TYR A 299 -4.33 -27.61 -16.08
CA TYR A 299 -3.58 -28.76 -16.62
C TYR A 299 -3.89 -30.06 -15.87
N GLU A 300 -3.62 -31.18 -16.52
CA GLU A 300 -3.81 -32.52 -15.96
C GLU A 300 -2.47 -33.15 -15.59
N LEU A 301 -2.40 -33.69 -14.38
CA LEU A 301 -1.28 -34.45 -13.88
C LEU A 301 -1.62 -35.95 -13.98
N PRO A 302 -0.98 -36.71 -14.87
CA PRO A 302 -1.26 -38.14 -14.98
C PRO A 302 -0.93 -38.87 -13.68
N ALA A 303 -1.72 -39.90 -13.36
CA ALA A 303 -1.51 -40.76 -12.19
C ALA A 303 -0.11 -41.36 -12.19
N CYS A 304 0.50 -41.51 -11.01
CA CYS A 304 1.80 -42.14 -10.81
C CYS A 304 2.89 -41.60 -11.76
N SER A 305 2.92 -40.29 -11.99
CA SER A 305 3.89 -39.67 -12.91
C SER A 305 4.41 -38.33 -12.42
N VAL A 306 5.59 -37.96 -12.93
CA VAL A 306 6.11 -36.60 -12.84
C VAL A 306 5.69 -35.87 -14.11
N HIS A 307 4.93 -34.80 -13.96
CA HIS A 307 4.53 -33.91 -15.04
C HIS A 307 5.26 -32.57 -14.91
N SER A 308 5.51 -31.92 -16.05
CA SER A 308 6.14 -30.61 -16.11
C SER A 308 5.21 -29.67 -16.85
N GLU A 309 4.89 -28.53 -16.24
CA GLU A 309 4.03 -27.51 -16.82
C GLU A 309 4.74 -26.16 -16.80
N VAL A 310 4.74 -25.47 -17.93
CA VAL A 310 5.20 -24.09 -18.00
C VAL A 310 4.08 -23.19 -17.51
N VAL A 311 4.28 -22.57 -16.34
CA VAL A 311 3.24 -21.81 -15.66
C VAL A 311 3.28 -20.32 -15.96
N GLY A 312 4.44 -19.82 -16.36
CA GLY A 312 4.61 -18.40 -16.66
C GLY A 312 5.84 -18.11 -17.53
N ARG A 313 5.74 -17.00 -18.26
CA ARG A 313 6.89 -16.29 -18.84
C ARG A 313 6.93 -14.89 -18.26
N VAL A 314 8.06 -14.56 -17.65
CA VAL A 314 8.33 -13.24 -17.08
C VAL A 314 9.10 -12.45 -18.12
N HIS A 315 8.40 -11.60 -18.87
CA HIS A 315 9.00 -10.71 -19.87
C HIS A 315 9.57 -9.50 -19.15
N ILE A 316 10.83 -9.18 -19.37
CA ILE A 316 11.54 -8.09 -18.71
C ILE A 316 11.80 -7.00 -19.77
N GLY A 317 11.11 -5.87 -19.62
CA GLY A 317 11.19 -4.73 -20.52
C GLY A 317 12.23 -3.71 -20.05
N GLU A 318 12.10 -2.49 -20.58
CA GLU A 318 12.80 -1.31 -20.07
C GLU A 318 11.78 -0.49 -19.26
N GLN A 319 11.93 0.83 -19.23
CA GLN A 319 10.95 1.73 -18.62
C GLN A 319 9.64 1.78 -19.41
N GLY A 320 8.53 1.82 -18.69
CA GLY A 320 7.18 2.03 -19.21
C GLY A 320 6.55 0.85 -19.94
N PHE A 321 5.23 0.98 -20.15
CA PHE A 321 4.37 -0.06 -20.73
C PHE A 321 4.77 -0.47 -22.16
N ASP A 322 5.09 0.50 -23.03
CA ASP A 322 5.44 0.25 -24.44
C ASP A 322 6.64 -0.69 -24.61
N SER A 323 7.65 -0.56 -23.74
CA SER A 323 8.88 -1.35 -23.83
C SER A 323 8.62 -2.84 -23.63
N VAL A 324 7.72 -3.18 -22.71
CA VAL A 324 7.32 -4.57 -22.41
C VAL A 324 6.52 -5.14 -23.57
N LEU A 325 5.58 -4.37 -24.14
CA LEU A 325 4.83 -4.79 -25.32
C LEU A 325 5.75 -5.07 -26.51
N ALA A 326 6.75 -4.22 -26.73
CA ALA A 326 7.74 -4.42 -27.77
C ALA A 326 8.59 -5.69 -27.54
N SER A 327 8.94 -6.00 -26.29
CA SER A 327 9.63 -7.24 -25.89
C SER A 327 8.77 -8.49 -26.18
N ILE A 328 7.49 -8.46 -25.77
CA ILE A 328 6.52 -9.54 -26.04
C ILE A 328 6.35 -9.75 -27.55
N ALA A 329 6.20 -8.67 -28.32
CA ALA A 329 6.04 -8.75 -29.77
C ALA A 329 7.26 -9.38 -30.46
N ARG A 330 8.50 -8.98 -30.06
CA ARG A 330 9.73 -9.60 -30.56
C ARG A 330 9.77 -11.09 -30.27
N THR A 331 9.40 -11.48 -29.06
CA THR A 331 9.33 -12.89 -28.63
C THR A 331 8.31 -13.70 -29.45
N ARG A 332 7.19 -13.09 -29.83
CA ARG A 332 6.15 -13.72 -30.66
C ARG A 332 6.43 -13.66 -32.17
N GLY A 333 7.51 -13.00 -32.59
CA GLY A 333 7.80 -12.74 -34.00
C GLY A 333 6.79 -11.80 -34.66
N GLU A 334 6.09 -11.01 -33.86
CA GLU A 334 5.16 -9.98 -34.31
C GLU A 334 5.94 -8.73 -34.73
N THR A 335 5.49 -8.06 -35.79
CA THR A 335 6.09 -6.81 -36.25
C THR A 335 5.22 -5.66 -35.80
N LEU A 336 5.79 -4.77 -34.98
CA LEU A 336 5.18 -3.49 -34.64
C LEU A 336 5.88 -2.38 -35.44
N ARG A 337 5.11 -1.39 -35.89
CA ARG A 337 5.66 -0.18 -36.49
C ARG A 337 6.05 0.80 -35.39
N SER A 338 7.24 1.37 -35.50
CA SER A 338 7.70 2.38 -34.57
C SER A 338 7.23 3.77 -35.01
N VAL A 339 6.69 4.56 -34.07
CA VAL A 339 6.23 5.93 -34.29
C VAL A 339 6.90 6.84 -33.27
N ALA A 340 7.64 7.83 -33.76
CA ALA A 340 8.19 8.88 -32.90
C ALA A 340 7.09 9.88 -32.50
N VAL A 341 7.06 10.29 -31.25
CA VAL A 341 6.10 11.27 -30.74
C VAL A 341 6.89 12.44 -30.18
N HIS A 342 6.55 13.65 -30.63
CA HIS A 342 7.16 14.89 -30.13
C HIS A 342 6.09 15.74 -29.45
N VAL A 343 6.21 15.94 -28.15
CA VAL A 343 5.28 16.70 -27.31
C VAL A 343 5.92 18.04 -26.93
N THR A 344 5.24 19.13 -27.24
CA THR A 344 5.76 20.49 -27.05
C THR A 344 4.78 21.39 -26.32
N ASP A 345 5.32 22.43 -25.68
CA ASP A 345 4.53 23.57 -25.20
C ASP A 345 4.13 24.50 -26.36
N ALA A 346 3.44 25.60 -26.01
CA ALA A 346 2.98 26.58 -26.99
C ALA A 346 4.09 27.37 -27.68
N ASP A 347 5.30 27.40 -27.11
CA ASP A 347 6.49 28.07 -27.66
C ASP A 347 7.37 27.10 -28.47
N GLY A 348 7.01 25.81 -28.51
CA GLY A 348 7.69 24.75 -29.24
C GLY A 348 8.85 24.13 -28.46
N ALA A 349 8.94 24.34 -27.15
CA ALA A 349 9.90 23.63 -26.30
C ALA A 349 9.36 22.23 -25.95
N GLY A 350 10.25 21.24 -25.88
CA GLY A 350 9.90 19.88 -25.50
C GLY A 350 9.39 19.78 -24.07
N LEU A 351 8.37 18.96 -23.84
CA LEU A 351 7.80 18.70 -22.52
C LEU A 351 8.18 17.30 -22.03
N GLU A 352 9.01 17.25 -21.00
CA GLU A 352 9.41 16.02 -20.31
C GLU A 352 8.26 15.43 -19.48
N GLY A 353 8.22 14.11 -19.36
CA GLY A 353 7.29 13.41 -18.46
C GLY A 353 5.85 13.36 -18.95
N ALA A 354 5.53 13.89 -20.13
CA ALA A 354 4.20 13.73 -20.72
C ALA A 354 3.97 12.26 -21.07
N ARG A 355 2.87 11.71 -20.56
CA ARG A 355 2.42 10.34 -20.77
C ARG A 355 1.54 10.29 -22.00
N VAL A 356 2.00 9.56 -23.00
CA VAL A 356 1.41 9.46 -24.33
C VAL A 356 0.60 8.18 -24.42
N HIS A 357 -0.72 8.29 -24.39
CA HIS A 357 -1.63 7.15 -24.48
C HIS A 357 -2.06 6.93 -25.93
N VAL A 358 -2.12 5.67 -26.35
CA VAL A 358 -2.55 5.29 -27.69
C VAL A 358 -3.70 4.29 -27.62
N GLN A 359 -4.71 4.52 -28.44
CA GLN A 359 -5.90 3.67 -28.56
C GLN A 359 -6.25 3.39 -30.02
N THR A 360 -7.01 2.33 -30.26
CA THR A 360 -7.57 2.04 -31.58
C THR A 360 -8.74 2.98 -31.89
N GLY A 361 -9.19 3.04 -33.15
CA GLY A 361 -10.41 3.78 -33.50
C GLY A 361 -11.70 3.24 -32.84
N ALA A 362 -11.66 2.04 -32.24
CA ALA A 362 -12.76 1.50 -31.44
C ALA A 362 -12.69 1.90 -29.95
N GLY A 363 -11.60 2.55 -29.53
CA GLY A 363 -11.34 2.93 -28.14
C GLY A 363 -10.59 1.89 -27.31
N ASP A 364 -10.11 0.80 -27.93
CA ASP A 364 -9.31 -0.20 -27.23
C ASP A 364 -7.93 0.36 -26.90
N TYR A 365 -7.47 0.21 -25.66
CA TYR A 365 -6.16 0.67 -25.22
C TYR A 365 -5.02 -0.15 -25.85
N VAL A 366 -4.01 0.53 -26.40
CA VAL A 366 -2.91 -0.09 -27.14
C VAL A 366 -1.60 -0.03 -26.36
N THR A 367 -1.12 1.16 -26.01
CA THR A 367 0.20 1.36 -25.38
C THR A 367 0.29 2.72 -24.67
N ARG A 368 1.35 2.89 -23.87
CA ARG A 368 1.73 4.15 -23.22
C ARG A 368 3.25 4.32 -23.27
N ALA A 369 3.71 5.53 -23.59
CA ALA A 369 5.11 5.93 -23.45
C ALA A 369 5.24 7.25 -22.68
N VAL A 370 6.43 7.52 -22.14
CA VAL A 370 6.77 8.77 -21.45
C VAL A 370 7.81 9.53 -22.26
N THR A 371 7.65 10.84 -22.35
CA THR A 371 8.57 11.73 -23.07
C THR A 371 9.81 12.06 -22.27
N ASP A 372 10.95 12.15 -22.95
CA ASP A 372 12.23 12.57 -22.39
C ASP A 372 12.35 14.10 -22.22
N ALA A 373 13.50 14.57 -21.75
CA ALA A 373 13.81 16.00 -21.57
C ALA A 373 13.67 16.87 -22.85
N ASN A 374 13.64 16.27 -24.05
CA ASN A 374 13.42 16.97 -25.32
C ASN A 374 11.95 16.90 -25.78
N GLY A 375 11.07 16.30 -24.99
CA GLY A 375 9.67 16.04 -25.36
C GLY A 375 9.51 14.87 -26.33
N ASP A 376 10.53 14.03 -26.49
CA ASP A 376 10.52 12.92 -27.43
C ASP A 376 10.13 11.61 -26.73
N ALA A 377 9.23 10.84 -27.36
CA ALA A 377 8.88 9.48 -26.98
C ALA A 377 8.81 8.57 -28.21
N GLN A 378 8.84 7.27 -27.98
CA GLN A 378 8.64 6.27 -29.02
C GLN A 378 7.54 5.31 -28.60
N VAL A 379 6.62 5.01 -29.53
CA VAL A 379 5.57 4.00 -29.34
C VAL A 379 5.65 2.94 -30.44
N HIS A 380 5.34 1.69 -30.08
CA HIS A 380 5.34 0.56 -30.99
C HIS A 380 3.90 0.08 -31.22
N LEU A 381 3.40 0.32 -32.44
CA LEU A 381 1.99 0.14 -32.76
C LEU A 381 1.77 -1.03 -33.72
N PRO A 382 0.63 -1.73 -33.62
CA PRO A 382 0.16 -2.60 -34.70
C PRO A 382 -0.12 -1.81 -35.99
N ASP A 383 -0.20 -2.53 -37.11
CA ASP A 383 -0.65 -1.95 -38.38
C ASP A 383 -2.07 -1.40 -38.26
N GLY A 384 -2.30 -0.25 -38.91
CA GLY A 384 -3.61 0.41 -38.93
C GLY A 384 -3.58 1.82 -38.34
N GLU A 385 -4.73 2.48 -38.43
CA GLU A 385 -4.96 3.80 -37.87
C GLU A 385 -5.18 3.69 -36.35
N HIS A 386 -4.60 4.63 -35.61
CA HIS A 386 -4.74 4.74 -34.16
C HIS A 386 -5.05 6.19 -33.80
N GLN A 387 -5.35 6.43 -32.53
CA GLN A 387 -5.49 7.75 -31.96
C GLN A 387 -4.56 7.87 -30.75
N LEU A 388 -3.90 9.00 -30.64
CA LEU A 388 -2.94 9.30 -29.59
C LEU A 388 -3.39 10.54 -28.83
N GLU A 389 -3.20 10.53 -27.51
CA GLU A 389 -3.40 11.72 -26.68
C GLU A 389 -2.36 11.72 -25.56
N ALA A 390 -1.69 12.86 -25.37
CA ALA A 390 -0.80 13.06 -24.23
C ALA A 390 -1.55 13.63 -23.03
N TYR A 391 -1.13 13.23 -21.83
CA TYR A 391 -1.47 13.82 -20.54
C TYR A 391 -0.18 14.28 -19.84
N LEU A 392 -0.22 15.43 -19.18
CA LEU A 392 0.87 15.94 -18.36
C LEU A 392 0.30 16.71 -17.18
N ASP A 393 0.80 16.46 -15.98
CA ASP A 393 0.32 17.11 -14.77
C ASP A 393 0.44 18.64 -14.87
N GLY A 394 -0.60 19.34 -14.41
CA GLY A 394 -0.72 20.80 -14.53
C GLY A 394 -1.08 21.31 -15.94
N PHE A 395 -0.78 20.58 -17.01
CA PHE A 395 -1.25 20.90 -18.36
C PHE A 395 -2.61 20.24 -18.67
N GLY A 396 -2.84 19.04 -18.13
CA GLY A 396 -3.99 18.21 -18.40
C GLY A 396 -3.83 17.43 -19.72
N ARG A 397 -4.94 17.28 -20.46
CA ARG A 397 -4.99 16.54 -21.72
C ARG A 397 -4.67 17.44 -22.91
N SER A 398 -3.79 16.98 -23.79
CA SER A 398 -3.43 17.66 -25.04
C SER A 398 -4.56 17.71 -26.07
N GLY A 399 -5.53 16.81 -25.98
CA GLY A 399 -6.52 16.56 -27.02
C GLY A 399 -6.05 15.51 -28.03
N ALA A 400 -6.99 14.70 -28.50
CA ALA A 400 -6.70 13.56 -29.35
C ALA A 400 -6.17 13.96 -30.75
N VAL A 401 -5.16 13.22 -31.21
CA VAL A 401 -4.53 13.34 -32.54
C VAL A 401 -4.60 12.00 -33.26
N ASP A 402 -5.09 12.01 -34.49
CA ASP A 402 -5.16 10.80 -35.32
C ASP A 402 -3.77 10.41 -35.83
N VAL A 403 -3.44 9.11 -35.74
CA VAL A 403 -2.20 8.51 -36.22
C VAL A 403 -2.50 7.65 -37.44
N ALA A 404 -2.17 8.17 -38.63
CA ALA A 404 -2.34 7.44 -39.89
C ALA A 404 -1.54 6.12 -39.90
N ALA A 405 -1.99 5.14 -40.68
CA ALA A 405 -1.42 3.79 -40.72
C ALA A 405 0.08 3.77 -41.13
N GLU A 406 0.48 4.70 -41.99
CA GLU A 406 1.85 4.85 -42.50
C GLU A 406 2.69 5.89 -41.74
N ALA A 407 2.12 6.53 -40.70
CA ALA A 407 2.83 7.56 -39.96
C ALA A 407 4.05 6.97 -39.23
N THR A 408 5.21 7.62 -39.38
CA THR A 408 6.44 7.29 -38.63
C THR A 408 6.71 8.29 -37.51
N SER A 409 5.97 9.40 -37.47
CA SER A 409 6.10 10.43 -36.45
C SER A 409 4.79 11.20 -36.27
N VAL A 410 4.52 11.66 -35.05
CA VAL A 410 3.38 12.49 -34.66
C VAL A 410 3.86 13.63 -33.77
N ALA A 411 3.30 14.83 -33.96
CA ALA A 411 3.58 15.99 -33.11
C ALA A 411 2.34 16.37 -32.33
N VAL A 412 2.51 16.64 -31.04
CA VAL A 412 1.48 17.10 -30.11
C VAL A 412 1.96 18.42 -29.52
N ALA A 413 1.10 19.43 -29.50
CA ALA A 413 1.41 20.74 -28.95
C ALA A 413 0.33 21.13 -27.93
N TYR A 414 0.77 21.45 -26.71
CA TYR A 414 -0.10 21.98 -25.68
C TYR A 414 -0.39 23.47 -25.89
N PRO A 415 -1.58 23.95 -25.49
CA PRO A 415 -1.83 25.38 -25.38
C PRO A 415 -0.97 26.02 -24.28
N ALA A 416 -0.86 27.34 -24.31
CA ALA A 416 -0.12 28.09 -23.29
C ALA A 416 -0.80 27.98 -21.92
N VAL A 417 0.00 27.71 -20.90
CA VAL A 417 -0.39 27.59 -19.49
C VAL A 417 0.09 28.81 -18.69
N GLY A 418 -0.45 29.01 -17.49
CA GLY A 418 0.09 29.96 -16.51
C GLY A 418 0.75 29.23 -15.34
N THR A 419 1.44 29.99 -14.49
CA THR A 419 2.03 29.48 -13.24
C THR A 419 1.35 30.14 -12.06
N LEU A 420 0.92 29.37 -11.08
CA LEU A 420 0.51 29.84 -9.76
C LEU A 420 1.61 29.52 -8.76
N THR A 421 2.12 30.53 -8.06
CA THR A 421 3.02 30.36 -6.92
C THR A 421 2.25 30.54 -5.62
N VAL A 422 2.39 29.61 -4.69
CA VAL A 422 1.73 29.69 -3.38
C VAL A 422 2.80 29.63 -2.29
N ALA A 423 2.81 30.66 -1.44
CA ALA A 423 3.66 30.76 -0.27
C ALA A 423 2.79 30.59 0.99
N ALA A 424 3.14 29.67 1.90
CA ALA A 424 2.53 29.62 3.23
C ALA A 424 3.55 30.10 4.28
N ARG A 425 3.11 31.00 5.17
CA ARG A 425 3.99 31.70 6.12
C ARG A 425 3.36 31.82 7.51
N VAL A 426 4.22 32.00 8.51
CA VAL A 426 3.81 32.49 9.82
C VAL A 426 3.36 33.96 9.69
N PRO A 427 2.19 34.35 10.26
CA PRO A 427 1.68 35.71 10.14
C PRO A 427 2.67 36.77 10.59
N GLY A 428 2.97 37.72 9.70
CA GLY A 428 3.85 38.86 10.00
C GLY A 428 5.34 38.55 10.01
N THR A 429 5.76 37.34 9.60
CA THR A 429 7.18 36.99 9.37
C THR A 429 7.38 36.46 7.94
N ASP A 430 8.63 36.20 7.57
CA ASP A 430 8.98 35.54 6.30
C ASP A 430 9.18 34.02 6.49
N ASP A 431 8.89 33.48 7.68
CA ASP A 431 9.15 32.08 8.02
C ASP A 431 8.16 31.17 7.30
N ALA A 432 8.68 30.22 6.53
CA ALA A 432 7.90 29.26 5.76
C ALA A 432 7.26 28.20 6.65
N LEU A 433 6.03 27.82 6.29
CA LEU A 433 5.31 26.71 6.91
C LEU A 433 5.02 25.62 5.88
N PRO A 434 5.19 24.34 6.25
CA PRO A 434 4.55 23.26 5.52
C PRO A 434 3.04 23.48 5.47
N ALA A 435 2.42 23.24 4.32
CA ALA A 435 1.00 23.46 4.15
C ALA A 435 0.38 22.59 3.06
N ARG A 436 -0.88 22.23 3.29
CA ARG A 436 -1.75 21.58 2.32
C ARG A 436 -2.36 22.65 1.41
N VAL A 437 -2.16 22.53 0.09
CA VAL A 437 -2.68 23.45 -0.92
C VAL A 437 -3.64 22.72 -1.85
N ALA A 438 -4.92 23.09 -1.82
CA ALA A 438 -5.92 22.66 -2.81
C ALA A 438 -6.23 23.79 -3.78
N ILE A 439 -6.24 23.47 -5.07
CA ILE A 439 -6.56 24.40 -6.15
C ILE A 439 -7.76 23.85 -6.90
N ALA A 440 -8.91 24.52 -6.82
CA ALA A 440 -10.15 24.13 -7.48
C ALA A 440 -10.51 25.11 -8.61
N PRO A 441 -10.88 24.65 -9.82
CA PRO A 441 -11.37 25.55 -10.86
C PRO A 441 -12.76 26.08 -10.48
N LEU A 442 -12.99 27.39 -10.65
CA LEU A 442 -14.28 28.03 -10.34
C LEU A 442 -15.28 27.90 -11.49
N ASN A 443 -14.80 28.02 -12.73
CA ASN A 443 -15.63 28.03 -13.94
C ASN A 443 -15.23 26.95 -14.97
N GLY A 444 -14.28 26.09 -14.61
CA GLY A 444 -13.77 24.98 -15.43
C GLY A 444 -14.01 23.62 -14.77
N SER A 445 -13.55 22.57 -15.43
CA SER A 445 -13.54 21.22 -14.86
C SER A 445 -12.15 20.88 -14.33
N ALA A 446 -12.11 20.10 -13.24
CA ALA A 446 -10.89 19.43 -12.82
C ALA A 446 -10.37 18.49 -13.94
N PRO A 447 -9.06 18.17 -13.97
CA PRO A 447 -8.49 17.17 -14.85
C PRO A 447 -9.26 15.84 -14.76
N SER A 448 -9.47 15.20 -15.90
CA SER A 448 -10.12 13.89 -15.98
C SER A 448 -9.59 13.10 -17.16
N THR A 449 -9.32 11.82 -16.94
CA THR A 449 -8.82 10.86 -17.94
C THR A 449 -9.68 9.59 -17.92
N PRO A 450 -9.69 8.80 -19.00
CA PRO A 450 -10.25 7.45 -18.96
C PRO A 450 -9.54 6.57 -17.91
N GLY A 451 -10.29 5.72 -17.20
CA GLY A 451 -9.74 4.80 -16.18
C GLY A 451 -8.59 3.92 -16.71
N ALA A 452 -8.77 3.38 -17.92
CA ALA A 452 -7.76 2.65 -18.69
C ALA A 452 -6.37 3.32 -18.78
N TRP A 453 -6.25 4.62 -18.57
CA TRP A 453 -4.95 5.32 -18.64
C TRP A 453 -4.11 5.12 -17.37
N GLY A 454 -4.73 4.78 -16.24
CA GLY A 454 -4.04 4.61 -14.95
C GLY A 454 -3.35 5.88 -14.47
N GLU A 455 -3.92 7.06 -14.80
CA GLU A 455 -3.38 8.35 -14.36
C GLU A 455 -3.78 8.63 -12.92
N HIS A 456 -2.80 9.02 -12.10
CA HIS A 456 -3.04 9.47 -10.75
C HIS A 456 -3.54 10.92 -10.78
N LEU A 457 -4.85 11.11 -10.62
CA LEU A 457 -5.49 12.43 -10.67
C LEU A 457 -5.66 13.01 -9.26
N PRO A 458 -5.63 14.35 -9.10
CA PRO A 458 -6.04 14.98 -7.86
C PRO A 458 -7.48 14.59 -7.46
N PRO A 459 -7.86 14.68 -6.18
CA PRO A 459 -9.21 14.41 -5.72
C PRO A 459 -10.29 15.15 -6.51
N HIS A 460 -11.47 14.54 -6.59
CA HIS A 460 -12.57 15.04 -7.42
C HIS A 460 -12.86 16.53 -7.18
N GLY A 461 -12.76 17.33 -8.25
CA GLY A 461 -13.04 18.75 -8.23
C GLY A 461 -11.80 19.64 -8.03
N LEU A 462 -10.61 19.06 -7.84
CA LEU A 462 -9.35 19.80 -7.74
C LEU A 462 -8.53 19.72 -9.03
N SER A 463 -7.89 20.82 -9.40
CA SER A 463 -6.82 20.84 -10.41
C SER A 463 -5.46 20.46 -9.83
N ALA A 464 -5.26 20.66 -8.53
CA ALA A 464 -4.10 20.19 -7.79
C ALA A 464 -4.44 20.05 -6.31
N LEU A 465 -3.85 19.03 -5.68
CA LEU A 465 -3.71 18.91 -4.24
C LEU A 465 -2.23 18.63 -3.96
N ALA A 466 -1.60 19.47 -3.15
CA ALA A 466 -0.19 19.34 -2.84
C ALA A 466 0.10 19.57 -1.37
N PHE A 467 1.16 18.93 -0.90
CA PHE A 467 1.67 19.05 0.46
C PHE A 467 3.05 19.71 0.36
N GLN A 468 3.06 21.05 0.39
CA GLN A 468 4.29 21.82 0.28
C GLN A 468 5.02 21.81 1.63
N THR A 469 6.34 21.85 1.61
CA THR A 469 7.19 21.89 2.80
C THR A 469 7.65 23.32 3.07
N LEU A 470 8.95 23.58 3.05
CA LEU A 470 9.53 24.89 3.42
C LEU A 470 9.81 25.79 2.21
N ASP A 471 9.55 25.28 1.01
CA ASP A 471 9.67 26.02 -0.25
C ASP A 471 8.30 26.42 -0.80
N ASP A 472 8.26 27.49 -1.59
CA ASP A 472 7.04 27.91 -2.27
C ASP A 472 6.60 26.88 -3.31
N GLY A 473 5.31 26.57 -3.32
CA GLY A 473 4.73 25.70 -4.33
C GLY A 473 4.59 26.42 -5.66
N HIS A 474 4.97 25.76 -6.75
CA HIS A 474 4.81 26.24 -8.11
C HIS A 474 3.92 25.28 -8.91
N TYR A 475 2.75 25.76 -9.32
CA TYR A 475 1.72 24.97 -9.98
C TYR A 475 1.50 25.47 -11.40
N THR A 476 1.76 24.62 -12.37
CA THR A 476 1.37 24.88 -13.76
C THR A 476 -0.11 24.58 -13.92
N LEU A 477 -0.87 25.50 -14.53
CA LEU A 477 -2.31 25.37 -14.69
C LEU A 477 -2.76 25.95 -16.04
N PRO A 478 -3.82 25.39 -16.67
CA PRO A 478 -4.47 26.05 -17.78
C PRO A 478 -4.96 27.47 -17.40
N PRO A 479 -5.07 28.41 -18.34
CA PRO A 479 -5.62 29.73 -18.03
C PRO A 479 -7.08 29.62 -17.56
N GLY A 480 -7.41 30.27 -16.44
CA GLY A 480 -8.71 30.14 -15.81
C GLY A 480 -8.85 30.86 -14.47
N GLU A 481 -10.03 30.75 -13.88
CA GLU A 481 -10.31 31.24 -12.52
C GLU A 481 -10.29 30.07 -11.55
N TYR A 482 -9.56 30.22 -10.45
CA TYR A 482 -9.29 29.16 -9.48
C TYR A 482 -9.53 29.66 -8.05
N ARG A 483 -10.00 28.77 -7.18
CA ARG A 483 -9.96 28.95 -5.73
C ARG A 483 -8.75 28.22 -5.17
N VAL A 484 -7.92 28.94 -4.45
CA VAL A 484 -6.77 28.41 -3.72
C VAL A 484 -7.14 28.33 -2.26
N THR A 485 -7.06 27.14 -1.68
CA THR A 485 -7.27 26.87 -0.26
C THR A 485 -5.97 26.35 0.34
N VAL A 486 -5.44 27.06 1.35
CA VAL A 486 -4.19 26.70 2.05
C VAL A 486 -4.50 26.44 3.52
N SER A 487 -4.06 25.29 4.02
CA SER A 487 -4.31 24.81 5.39
C SER A 487 -3.05 24.21 6.00
N ARG A 488 -2.94 24.25 7.34
CA ARG A 488 -1.98 23.46 8.14
C ARG A 488 -2.68 22.59 9.20
N GLY A 489 -3.86 22.08 8.84
CA GLY A 489 -4.66 21.22 9.71
C GLY A 489 -5.51 21.95 10.75
N TYR A 490 -5.91 21.22 11.79
CA TYR A 490 -7.00 21.60 12.70
C TYR A 490 -6.62 22.60 13.78
N GLU A 491 -5.36 23.03 13.84
CA GLU A 491 -4.91 24.01 14.81
C GLU A 491 -4.79 25.42 14.21
N TYR A 492 -4.95 25.52 12.89
CA TYR A 492 -4.70 26.73 12.11
C TYR A 492 -5.97 27.25 11.43
N GLU A 493 -6.03 28.58 11.26
CA GLU A 493 -7.04 29.20 10.41
C GLU A 493 -6.77 28.94 8.92
N LEU A 494 -7.84 28.91 8.13
CA LEU A 494 -7.79 28.63 6.70
C LEU A 494 -7.55 29.90 5.88
N HIS A 495 -6.61 29.87 4.93
CA HIS A 495 -6.51 30.90 3.90
C HIS A 495 -7.25 30.45 2.63
N THR A 496 -8.13 31.29 2.10
CA THR A 496 -8.82 31.02 0.83
C THR A 496 -8.83 32.27 -0.04
N GLU A 497 -8.40 32.11 -1.30
CA GLU A 497 -8.31 33.21 -2.26
C GLU A 497 -8.74 32.76 -3.66
N ASP A 498 -9.58 33.56 -4.31
CA ASP A 498 -9.96 33.36 -5.71
C ASP A 498 -8.99 34.15 -6.62
N VAL A 499 -8.34 33.47 -7.55
CA VAL A 499 -7.31 34.01 -8.43
C VAL A 499 -7.60 33.76 -9.92
N VAL A 500 -7.00 34.57 -10.78
CA VAL A 500 -7.04 34.38 -12.24
C VAL A 500 -5.66 34.01 -12.73
N VAL A 501 -5.50 32.79 -13.24
CA VAL A 501 -4.26 32.34 -13.88
C VAL A 501 -4.34 32.66 -15.37
N SER A 502 -3.36 33.41 -15.88
CA SER A 502 -3.28 33.82 -17.28
C SER A 502 -2.11 33.11 -17.99
N ALA A 503 -2.30 32.79 -19.28
CA ALA A 503 -1.26 32.16 -20.10
C ALA A 503 0.04 32.98 -20.11
N GLY A 504 1.17 32.31 -19.88
CA GLY A 504 2.51 32.89 -19.87
C GLY A 504 2.79 33.84 -18.70
N GLN A 505 1.91 33.89 -17.69
CA GLN A 505 2.06 34.75 -16.52
C GLN A 505 2.16 33.93 -15.23
N THR A 506 2.90 34.49 -14.27
CA THR A 506 2.95 33.99 -12.89
C THR A 506 1.97 34.80 -12.03
N THR A 507 1.08 34.10 -11.34
CA THR A 507 0.21 34.64 -10.29
C THR A 507 0.74 34.16 -8.95
N THR A 508 0.70 35.00 -7.91
CA THR A 508 1.23 34.65 -6.58
C THR A 508 0.16 34.81 -5.52
N VAL A 509 0.04 33.81 -4.66
CA VAL A 509 -0.76 33.82 -3.42
C VAL A 509 0.20 33.70 -2.25
N THR A 510 0.02 34.55 -1.24
CA THR A 510 0.71 34.45 0.04
C THR A 510 -0.33 34.22 1.12
N ALA A 511 -0.26 33.05 1.76
CA ALA A 511 -1.15 32.62 2.81
C ALA A 511 -0.44 32.75 4.16
N ASP A 512 -0.93 33.66 5.00
CA ASP A 512 -0.51 33.77 6.40
C ASP A 512 -1.39 32.82 7.23
N LEU A 513 -0.81 31.77 7.81
CA LEU A 513 -1.54 30.74 8.55
C LEU A 513 -1.39 30.96 10.06
N GLU A 514 -2.44 31.46 10.71
CA GLU A 514 -2.45 31.70 12.15
C GLU A 514 -2.71 30.41 12.93
N HIS A 515 -1.81 30.08 13.87
CA HIS A 515 -2.02 29.02 14.85
C HIS A 515 -2.96 29.54 15.95
N VAL A 516 -4.14 28.93 16.10
CA VAL A 516 -5.21 29.45 16.95
C VAL A 516 -5.65 28.50 18.07
N VAL A 517 -5.40 27.20 17.93
CA VAL A 517 -5.67 26.22 19.00
C VAL A 517 -4.50 26.17 19.97
N ASP A 518 -4.79 26.08 21.26
CA ASP A 518 -3.76 25.93 22.30
C ASP A 518 -3.54 24.45 22.59
N SER A 519 -2.52 23.87 21.95
CA SER A 519 -2.06 22.49 22.12
C SER A 519 -0.87 22.37 23.09
N SER A 520 -0.65 23.38 23.96
CA SER A 520 0.47 23.40 24.90
C SER A 520 0.58 22.11 25.72
N ASP A 521 1.80 21.61 25.88
CA ASP A 521 2.16 20.35 26.55
C ASP A 521 1.72 19.07 25.82
N GLU A 522 1.13 19.16 24.63
CA GLU A 522 0.62 18.04 23.86
C GLU A 522 1.26 17.96 22.46
N LEU A 523 1.40 16.75 21.93
CA LEU A 523 1.78 16.51 20.53
C LEU A 523 0.72 15.61 19.89
N CYS A 524 0.26 15.97 18.70
CA CYS A 524 -0.75 15.21 17.98
C CYS A 524 -0.13 14.27 16.96
N GLY A 525 -0.51 13.00 17.04
CA GLY A 525 -0.01 11.94 16.20
C GLY A 525 -1.11 11.16 15.48
N ASP A 526 -0.72 10.56 14.37
CA ASP A 526 -1.53 9.59 13.64
C ASP A 526 -0.86 8.24 13.83
N PHE A 527 -1.59 7.34 14.47
CA PHE A 527 -1.05 6.10 15.02
C PHE A 527 -1.11 4.93 14.03
N HIS A 528 -1.61 5.18 12.81
CA HIS A 528 -1.88 4.16 11.80
C HIS A 528 -1.67 4.75 10.38
N ILE A 529 -0.45 4.61 9.83
CA ILE A 529 -0.06 5.15 8.52
C ILE A 529 0.64 4.07 7.70
N HIS A 530 0.15 3.85 6.49
CA HIS A 530 0.73 2.91 5.51
C HIS A 530 1.50 3.64 4.42
N THR A 531 2.58 3.03 3.94
CA THR A 531 3.36 3.46 2.78
C THR A 531 3.36 2.35 1.73
N ASN A 532 3.88 2.61 0.53
CA ASN A 532 4.07 1.61 -0.52
C ASN A 532 4.98 0.41 -0.16
N ARG A 533 5.51 0.38 1.07
CA ARG A 533 6.08 -0.83 1.66
C ARG A 533 5.00 -1.85 2.01
N SER A 534 3.86 -1.39 2.52
CA SER A 534 2.62 -2.15 2.65
C SER A 534 2.09 -2.58 1.28
N PHE A 535 1.36 -3.69 1.24
CA PHE A 535 0.85 -4.24 -0.02
C PHE A 535 -0.35 -3.48 -0.60
N ASP A 536 -1.02 -2.68 0.21
CA ASP A 536 -2.31 -2.05 -0.07
C ASP A 536 -2.28 -0.53 0.01
N ALA A 537 -1.10 0.08 0.14
CA ALA A 537 -0.90 1.53 0.02
C ALA A 537 -0.09 1.89 -1.24
N GLU A 538 -0.48 2.96 -1.93
CA GLU A 538 0.18 3.44 -3.16
C GLU A 538 1.20 4.54 -2.87
N ASP A 539 1.00 5.31 -1.79
CA ASP A 539 1.83 6.47 -1.47
C ASP A 539 3.22 6.05 -1.00
N ASP A 540 4.26 6.67 -1.57
CA ASP A 540 5.61 6.53 -1.01
C ASP A 540 5.75 7.21 0.37
N ALA A 541 6.75 6.77 1.12
CA ALA A 541 7.03 7.30 2.45
C ALA A 541 7.35 8.82 2.44
N ALA A 542 7.91 9.33 1.34
CA ALA A 542 8.26 10.74 1.21
C ALA A 542 7.01 11.63 1.10
N LEU A 543 5.98 11.18 0.37
CA LEU A 543 4.69 11.82 0.26
C LEU A 543 3.97 11.84 1.62
N LYS A 544 3.98 10.72 2.36
CA LYS A 544 3.41 10.66 3.72
C LYS A 544 4.06 11.65 4.67
N VAL A 545 5.39 11.77 4.66
CA VAL A 545 6.12 12.75 5.50
C VAL A 545 5.75 14.20 5.13
N ARG A 546 5.69 14.52 3.83
CA ARG A 546 5.24 15.86 3.38
C ARG A 546 3.81 16.15 3.82
N ALA A 547 2.91 15.17 3.66
CA ALA A 547 1.51 15.29 4.06
C ALA A 547 1.37 15.47 5.58
N ALA A 548 2.08 14.68 6.40
CA ALA A 548 2.08 14.84 7.85
C ALA A 548 2.46 16.26 8.29
N ALA A 549 3.56 16.81 7.75
CA ALA A 549 3.96 18.18 8.07
C ALA A 549 2.92 19.21 7.60
N ALA A 550 2.39 19.04 6.40
CA ALA A 550 1.41 19.94 5.77
C ALA A 550 0.02 19.91 6.42
N GLU A 551 -0.39 18.77 7.01
CA GLU A 551 -1.62 18.61 7.79
C GLU A 551 -1.43 19.03 9.27
N GLY A 552 -0.24 19.53 9.60
CA GLY A 552 0.13 19.94 10.95
C GLY A 552 0.04 18.81 11.96
N LEU A 553 0.49 17.63 11.57
CA LEU A 553 0.74 16.52 12.47
C LEU A 553 2.16 16.64 12.99
N GLU A 554 2.41 16.30 14.26
CA GLU A 554 3.75 16.34 14.85
C GLU A 554 4.36 14.95 14.98
N VAL A 555 3.54 13.91 15.16
CA VAL A 555 4.02 12.55 15.46
C VAL A 555 3.41 11.51 14.52
N PRO A 556 3.94 11.34 13.30
CA PRO A 556 3.52 10.26 12.41
C PRO A 556 4.10 8.91 12.84
N LEU A 557 3.23 7.91 13.06
CA LEU A 557 3.66 6.53 13.30
C LEU A 557 3.63 5.75 11.98
N ARG A 558 4.78 5.24 11.55
CA ARG A 558 4.86 4.41 10.34
C ARG A 558 4.48 2.97 10.70
N SER A 559 3.30 2.52 10.30
CA SER A 559 2.74 1.22 10.69
C SER A 559 2.51 0.34 9.47
N ASP A 560 3.54 0.17 8.64
CA ASP A 560 3.41 -0.69 7.46
C ASP A 560 3.05 -2.14 7.86
N HIS A 561 2.34 -2.84 6.99
CA HIS A 561 1.99 -4.24 7.17
C HIS A 561 3.24 -5.11 7.23
N GLU A 562 3.39 -5.86 8.32
CA GLU A 562 4.45 -6.87 8.50
C GLU A 562 5.87 -6.36 8.22
N TRP A 563 6.12 -5.04 8.22
CA TRP A 563 7.43 -4.45 7.92
C TRP A 563 7.75 -3.25 8.82
N VAL A 564 8.88 -3.30 9.51
CA VAL A 564 9.31 -2.23 10.42
C VAL A 564 10.25 -1.26 9.69
N ALA A 565 9.88 0.02 9.65
CA ALA A 565 10.68 1.06 9.03
C ALA A 565 10.50 2.44 9.69
N ASP A 566 11.46 3.34 9.45
CA ASP A 566 11.55 4.64 10.11
C ASP A 566 11.28 5.81 9.13
N PHE A 567 10.62 6.86 9.62
CA PHE A 567 10.43 8.14 8.91
C PHE A 567 11.54 9.16 9.22
N GLU A 568 12.26 9.05 10.34
CA GLU A 568 13.24 10.07 10.77
C GLU A 568 14.34 10.36 9.74
N PRO A 569 14.91 9.37 9.00
CA PRO A 569 15.85 9.67 7.92
C PRO A 569 15.25 10.55 6.82
N LEU A 570 13.99 10.32 6.45
CA LEU A 570 13.27 11.13 5.46
C LEU A 570 12.96 12.52 6.01
N ILE A 571 12.44 12.60 7.24
CA ILE A 571 12.17 13.88 7.94
C ILE A 571 13.43 14.76 7.97
N ALA A 572 14.59 14.18 8.33
CA ALA A 572 15.84 14.91 8.37
C ALA A 572 16.31 15.37 6.98
N SER A 573 16.23 14.50 5.96
CA SER A 573 16.65 14.85 4.59
C SER A 573 15.80 15.94 3.95
N MET A 574 14.53 16.06 4.35
CA MET A 574 13.62 17.13 3.92
C MET A 574 13.70 18.40 4.77
N GLY A 575 14.51 18.42 5.84
CA GLY A 575 14.63 19.57 6.74
C GLY A 575 13.41 19.78 7.65
N LEU A 576 12.60 18.74 7.88
CA LEU A 576 11.33 18.82 8.63
C LEU A 576 11.46 18.46 10.12
N THR A 577 12.69 18.33 10.63
CA THR A 577 12.99 17.93 12.02
C THR A 577 12.34 18.82 13.09
N GLU A 578 12.08 20.10 12.77
CA GLU A 578 11.39 21.04 13.67
C GLU A 578 9.87 20.78 13.74
N PHE A 579 9.28 20.16 12.71
CA PHE A 579 7.83 19.99 12.59
C PHE A 579 7.35 18.57 12.90
N LEU A 580 8.22 17.57 12.73
CA LEU A 580 7.86 16.16 12.85
C LEU A 580 8.82 15.43 13.77
N TYR A 581 8.33 14.40 14.44
CA TYR A 581 9.11 13.33 15.05
C TYR A 581 8.49 11.98 14.66
N GLY A 582 9.18 11.24 13.79
CA GLY A 582 8.74 9.93 13.34
C GLY A 582 8.86 8.89 14.46
N VAL A 583 7.80 8.12 14.67
CA VAL A 583 7.81 6.98 15.60
C VAL A 583 7.67 5.70 14.79
N VAL A 584 8.60 4.77 14.99
CA VAL A 584 8.57 3.45 14.34
C VAL A 584 7.43 2.64 14.95
N SER A 585 6.57 2.12 14.09
CA SER A 585 5.40 1.31 14.43
C SER A 585 5.34 0.10 13.48
N LEU A 586 4.32 -0.73 13.64
CA LEU A 586 3.99 -1.87 12.81
C LEU A 586 2.47 -2.04 12.85
N GLU A 587 1.82 -2.25 11.70
CA GLU A 587 0.54 -2.95 11.72
C GLU A 587 0.83 -4.45 11.62
N LEU A 588 0.68 -5.12 12.76
CA LEU A 588 0.75 -6.57 12.87
C LEU A 588 -0.56 -7.16 12.34
N THR A 589 -0.47 -7.73 11.15
CA THR A 589 -1.59 -8.18 10.35
C THR A 589 -1.73 -9.69 10.42
N THR A 590 -2.59 -10.13 11.33
CA THR A 590 -2.91 -11.55 11.43
C THR A 590 -4.07 -11.87 10.49
N PHE A 591 -3.83 -12.79 9.55
CA PHE A 591 -4.89 -13.32 8.69
C PHE A 591 -5.79 -14.35 9.41
N ASP A 592 -5.66 -14.48 10.74
CA ASP A 592 -6.46 -15.39 11.57
C ASP A 592 -7.46 -14.64 12.45
N TYR A 593 -7.04 -13.52 13.05
CA TYR A 593 -7.80 -12.84 14.10
C TYR A 593 -7.65 -11.32 14.10
N GLY A 594 -7.32 -10.69 12.98
CA GLY A 594 -7.36 -9.23 12.84
C GLY A 594 -6.02 -8.54 13.07
N HIS A 595 -6.04 -7.22 13.06
CA HIS A 595 -4.83 -6.40 13.00
C HIS A 595 -4.56 -5.63 14.31
N PHE A 596 -3.28 -5.34 14.55
CA PHE A 596 -2.83 -4.67 15.76
C PHE A 596 -1.74 -3.65 15.47
N GLY A 597 -1.89 -2.43 15.98
CA GLY A 597 -0.81 -1.45 16.01
C GLY A 597 0.20 -1.83 17.09
N VAL A 598 1.49 -1.79 16.79
CA VAL A 598 2.56 -2.02 17.77
C VAL A 598 3.54 -0.86 17.76
N PHE A 599 3.65 -0.15 18.88
CA PHE A 599 4.59 0.97 19.00
C PHE A 599 5.07 1.21 20.45
N PRO A 600 6.25 1.82 20.64
CA PRO A 600 7.27 2.03 19.63
C PRO A 600 7.99 0.72 19.30
N LEU A 601 8.60 0.67 18.12
CA LEU A 601 9.52 -0.40 17.72
C LEU A 601 10.90 0.18 17.37
N GLU A 602 11.86 -0.69 17.12
CA GLU A 602 13.17 -0.36 16.55
C GLU A 602 13.38 -1.19 15.29
N VAL A 603 14.04 -0.60 14.29
CA VAL A 603 14.43 -1.28 13.06
C VAL A 603 15.62 -2.21 13.37
N ASP A 604 15.44 -3.52 13.14
CA ASP A 604 16.50 -4.53 13.20
C ASP A 604 16.71 -5.16 11.82
N ASP A 605 17.62 -4.58 11.03
CA ASP A 605 17.95 -5.03 9.66
C ASP A 605 18.43 -6.50 9.56
N ALA A 606 18.78 -7.13 10.69
CA ALA A 606 19.20 -8.52 10.74
C ALA A 606 18.05 -9.49 11.02
N ALA A 607 16.88 -8.99 11.43
CA ALA A 607 15.69 -9.76 11.72
C ALA A 607 14.75 -9.85 10.50
N HIS A 608 13.80 -10.78 10.56
CA HIS A 608 12.73 -10.92 9.57
C HIS A 608 11.94 -9.60 9.47
N ASN A 609 11.77 -9.09 8.25
CA ASN A 609 11.09 -7.82 7.96
C ASN A 609 11.47 -6.67 8.89
N ASN A 610 12.78 -6.52 9.11
CA ASN A 610 13.37 -5.50 9.97
C ASN A 610 12.91 -5.53 11.44
N GLY A 611 12.45 -6.69 11.92
CA GLY A 611 11.98 -6.86 13.30
C GLY A 611 10.47 -6.92 13.45
N ALA A 612 9.73 -7.31 12.41
CA ALA A 612 8.28 -7.58 12.52
C ALA A 612 7.97 -8.66 13.56
N VAL A 613 6.69 -8.78 13.96
CA VAL A 613 6.26 -9.70 15.02
C VAL A 613 5.72 -10.99 14.40
N ASP A 614 6.45 -12.10 14.55
CA ASP A 614 5.96 -13.40 14.06
C ASP A 614 4.70 -13.85 14.82
N TRP A 615 3.62 -14.11 14.08
CA TRP A 615 2.32 -14.49 14.62
C TRP A 615 1.79 -15.84 14.11
N VAL A 616 2.30 -16.35 12.99
CA VAL A 616 1.79 -17.56 12.34
C VAL A 616 1.77 -18.75 13.31
N GLY A 617 0.61 -19.39 13.45
CA GLY A 617 0.41 -20.54 14.33
C GLY A 617 0.42 -20.22 15.83
N ARG A 618 0.37 -18.94 16.23
CA ARG A 618 0.32 -18.49 17.61
C ARG A 618 -1.05 -17.93 17.97
N SER A 619 -1.47 -18.12 19.23
CA SER A 619 -2.68 -17.48 19.74
C SER A 619 -2.45 -15.98 20.01
N PRO A 620 -3.52 -15.17 20.07
CA PRO A 620 -3.39 -13.74 20.41
C PRO A 620 -2.60 -13.50 21.69
N GLN A 621 -2.81 -14.31 22.74
CA GLN A 621 -2.06 -14.21 23.98
C GLN A 621 -0.55 -14.38 23.77
N GLN A 622 -0.13 -15.39 22.99
CA GLN A 622 1.28 -15.66 22.75
C GLN A 622 1.93 -14.53 21.95
N VAL A 623 1.17 -13.93 21.03
CA VAL A 623 1.60 -12.78 20.24
C VAL A 623 1.76 -11.55 21.12
N PHE A 624 0.75 -11.19 21.91
CA PHE A 624 0.82 -10.04 22.82
C PHE A 624 1.93 -10.21 23.86
N ASP A 625 2.07 -11.39 24.46
CA ASP A 625 3.19 -11.71 25.36
C ASP A 625 4.55 -11.49 24.67
N SER A 626 4.66 -11.82 23.38
CA SER A 626 5.91 -11.64 22.62
C SER A 626 6.21 -10.18 22.30
N VAL A 627 5.17 -9.37 22.08
CA VAL A 627 5.29 -7.91 21.92
C VAL A 627 5.72 -7.29 23.24
N HIS A 628 5.03 -7.62 24.33
CA HIS A 628 5.31 -7.07 25.66
C HIS A 628 6.66 -7.51 26.24
N ALA A 629 7.24 -8.60 25.74
CA ALA A 629 8.58 -9.05 26.10
C ALA A 629 9.71 -8.30 25.37
N ARG A 630 9.40 -7.47 24.37
CA ARG A 630 10.39 -6.60 23.71
C ARG A 630 10.72 -5.40 24.59
N GLU A 631 11.90 -4.83 24.38
CA GLU A 631 12.35 -3.60 25.03
C GLU A 631 12.85 -2.63 23.95
N VAL A 632 12.29 -1.42 23.94
CA VAL A 632 12.70 -0.28 23.11
C VAL A 632 13.03 0.86 24.06
N ASP A 633 14.27 1.33 24.05
CA ASP A 633 14.79 2.28 25.05
C ASP A 633 14.54 1.91 26.53
N GLY A 634 14.35 0.62 26.82
CA GLY A 634 14.09 0.10 28.16
C GLY A 634 12.61 -0.02 28.55
N ASP A 635 11.70 0.32 27.63
CA ASP A 635 10.25 0.22 27.81
C ASP A 635 9.63 -0.84 26.89
N SER A 636 8.53 -1.42 27.36
CA SER A 636 7.76 -2.41 26.62
C SER A 636 6.81 -1.73 25.62
N PRO A 637 6.79 -2.15 24.34
CA PRO A 637 5.83 -1.64 23.35
C PRO A 637 4.37 -1.85 23.78
N LEU A 638 3.47 -1.03 23.23
CA LEU A 638 2.04 -1.16 23.40
C LEU A 638 1.41 -1.86 22.21
N VAL A 639 0.31 -2.58 22.48
CA VAL A 639 -0.56 -3.18 21.48
C VAL A 639 -1.86 -2.37 21.38
N ILE A 640 -2.17 -1.88 20.18
CA ILE A 640 -3.45 -1.26 19.83
C ILE A 640 -4.28 -2.31 19.10
N ALA A 641 -5.52 -2.57 19.56
CA ALA A 641 -6.47 -3.31 18.75
C ALA A 641 -7.02 -2.39 17.64
N ASN A 642 -6.51 -2.53 16.42
CA ASN A 642 -6.89 -1.70 15.28
C ASN A 642 -8.25 -2.14 14.74
N HIS A 643 -9.04 -1.16 14.27
CA HIS A 643 -10.35 -1.29 13.60
C HIS A 643 -11.14 -2.55 14.03
N ALA A 644 -11.24 -2.80 15.34
CA ALA A 644 -11.47 -4.15 15.87
C ALA A 644 -12.82 -4.77 15.51
N ARG A 645 -13.77 -3.97 15.01
CA ARG A 645 -15.11 -4.37 14.56
C ARG A 645 -15.27 -4.40 13.05
N GLU A 646 -14.19 -4.29 12.28
CA GLU A 646 -14.22 -4.38 10.83
C GLU A 646 -14.94 -5.67 10.38
N GLY A 647 -15.74 -5.55 9.32
CA GLY A 647 -16.79 -6.53 8.98
C GLY A 647 -16.27 -7.86 8.43
N ILE A 648 -15.01 -7.86 7.98
CA ILE A 648 -14.31 -9.07 7.53
C ILE A 648 -13.49 -9.57 8.73
N ALA A 649 -13.76 -10.80 9.18
CA ALA A 649 -13.13 -11.39 10.37
C ALA A 649 -11.59 -11.45 10.31
N LEU A 650 -10.99 -11.34 9.12
CA LEU A 650 -9.53 -11.28 8.96
C LEU A 650 -8.94 -9.90 9.30
N LEU A 651 -9.79 -8.87 9.32
CA LEU A 651 -9.40 -7.49 9.61
C LEU A 651 -9.73 -7.13 11.07
N GLY A 652 -10.96 -7.43 11.52
CA GLY A 652 -11.45 -7.02 12.84
C GLY A 652 -11.32 -8.08 13.94
N TYR A 653 -10.48 -7.83 14.94
CA TYR A 653 -10.23 -8.76 16.06
C TYR A 653 -11.47 -9.13 16.90
N PHE A 654 -12.30 -8.15 17.26
CA PHE A 654 -13.52 -8.41 18.04
C PHE A 654 -14.56 -9.16 17.21
N THR A 655 -14.58 -8.92 15.89
CA THR A 655 -15.39 -9.68 14.94
C THR A 655 -14.91 -11.13 14.86
N ALA A 656 -13.61 -11.38 14.73
CA ALA A 656 -13.00 -12.71 14.67
C ALA A 656 -13.28 -13.55 15.91
N ALA A 657 -13.06 -12.97 17.10
CA ALA A 657 -13.34 -13.61 18.38
C ALA A 657 -14.85 -13.77 18.67
N GLY A 658 -15.71 -13.10 17.90
CA GLY A 658 -17.13 -12.92 18.19
C GLY A 658 -17.34 -12.37 19.61
N TYR A 659 -16.63 -11.29 19.94
CA TYR A 659 -16.71 -10.61 21.23
C TYR A 659 -18.05 -9.89 21.40
N ASP A 660 -18.72 -10.10 22.53
CA ASP A 660 -19.94 -9.41 22.94
C ASP A 660 -19.64 -8.56 24.19
N SER A 661 -19.75 -7.23 24.06
CA SER A 661 -19.49 -6.27 25.15
C SER A 661 -20.55 -6.29 26.25
N GLN A 662 -21.78 -6.73 25.96
CA GLN A 662 -22.85 -6.83 26.97
C GLN A 662 -22.55 -7.95 27.96
N THR A 663 -22.08 -9.09 27.47
CA THR A 663 -21.71 -10.25 28.29
C THR A 663 -20.24 -10.27 28.70
N ASN A 664 -19.39 -9.53 27.99
CA ASN A 664 -17.92 -9.55 28.08
C ASN A 664 -17.36 -10.96 27.86
N THR A 665 -17.79 -11.58 26.77
CA THR A 665 -17.37 -12.93 26.38
C THR A 665 -17.09 -12.98 24.89
N ALA A 666 -16.01 -13.64 24.51
CA ALA A 666 -15.76 -14.08 23.14
C ALA A 666 -16.46 -15.41 22.87
N SER A 667 -17.14 -15.53 21.73
CA SER A 667 -17.75 -16.79 21.29
C SER A 667 -16.73 -17.80 20.74
N VAL A 668 -15.53 -17.32 20.40
CA VAL A 668 -14.37 -18.09 19.93
C VAL A 668 -13.18 -17.81 20.88
N PRO A 669 -13.14 -18.40 22.09
CA PRO A 669 -12.17 -18.04 23.12
C PRO A 669 -10.71 -18.28 22.75
N GLU A 670 -10.43 -19.19 21.82
CA GLU A 670 -9.10 -19.47 21.29
C GLU A 670 -8.50 -18.31 20.47
N LEU A 671 -9.36 -17.45 19.92
CA LEU A 671 -8.99 -16.22 19.22
C LEU A 671 -9.14 -14.99 20.12
N TRP A 672 -9.16 -15.15 21.45
CA TRP A 672 -9.36 -14.03 22.37
C TRP A 672 -8.31 -13.96 23.48
N SER A 673 -7.74 -12.77 23.62
CA SER A 673 -7.03 -12.23 24.76
C SER A 673 -7.45 -10.77 24.97
N ALA A 674 -7.56 -10.36 26.22
CA ALA A 674 -7.84 -8.97 26.59
C ALA A 674 -6.56 -8.18 26.90
N ASP A 675 -5.37 -8.75 26.66
CA ASP A 675 -4.07 -8.17 26.99
C ASP A 675 -3.57 -7.23 25.88
N PHE A 676 -4.48 -6.48 25.25
CA PHE A 676 -4.13 -5.30 24.44
C PHE A 676 -4.19 -4.06 25.32
N ASP A 677 -3.39 -3.05 25.02
CA ASP A 677 -3.23 -1.87 25.87
C ASP A 677 -4.17 -0.73 25.49
N LEU A 678 -4.40 -0.58 24.18
CA LEU A 678 -5.16 0.52 23.58
C LEU A 678 -6.20 -0.03 22.60
N LEU A 679 -7.24 0.75 22.33
CA LEU A 679 -8.27 0.43 21.35
C LEU A 679 -8.38 1.57 20.33
N GLU A 680 -8.21 1.25 19.06
CA GLU A 680 -8.56 2.18 17.98
C GLU A 680 -10.08 2.23 17.89
N VAL A 681 -10.66 3.28 18.47
CA VAL A 681 -12.12 3.48 18.50
C VAL A 681 -12.57 4.24 17.25
N PHE A 682 -11.67 5.03 16.66
CA PHE A 682 -11.95 5.91 15.53
C PHE A 682 -10.87 5.74 14.44
N ASN A 683 -11.25 5.23 13.28
CA ASN A 683 -10.39 4.99 12.12
C ASN A 683 -11.07 5.64 10.89
N ASP A 684 -10.50 6.72 10.33
CA ASP A 684 -11.14 7.64 9.34
C ASP A 684 -12.63 7.93 9.64
N SER A 685 -12.93 8.22 10.91
CA SER A 685 -14.33 8.31 11.35
C SER A 685 -14.51 9.09 12.65
N SER A 686 -15.74 9.56 12.86
CA SER A 686 -16.13 10.36 14.02
C SER A 686 -16.77 9.54 15.15
N PHE A 687 -17.01 10.20 16.28
CA PHE A 687 -17.67 9.60 17.45
C PHE A 687 -19.03 8.98 17.12
N ASP A 688 -19.82 9.66 16.30
CA ASP A 688 -21.19 9.23 15.97
C ASP A 688 -21.24 8.20 14.83
N GLU A 689 -20.14 8.04 14.09
CA GLU A 689 -20.00 7.05 13.02
C GLU A 689 -19.60 5.66 13.54
N ASN A 690 -19.05 5.55 14.77
CA ASN A 690 -18.61 4.28 15.39
C ASN A 690 -19.31 3.93 16.70
N PRO A 691 -20.65 3.87 16.75
CA PRO A 691 -21.37 3.61 18.00
C PRO A 691 -21.06 2.22 18.59
N SER A 692 -20.64 1.24 17.78
CA SER A 692 -20.26 -0.11 18.25
C SER A 692 -18.97 -0.12 19.04
N LEU A 693 -17.88 0.44 18.50
CA LEU A 693 -16.59 0.51 19.18
C LEU A 693 -16.63 1.43 20.40
N VAL A 694 -17.40 2.53 20.34
CA VAL A 694 -17.67 3.37 21.52
C VAL A 694 -18.37 2.56 22.63
N ALA A 695 -19.35 1.73 22.27
CA ALA A 695 -20.04 0.87 23.23
C ALA A 695 -19.11 -0.22 23.81
N ASP A 696 -18.24 -0.82 22.99
CA ASP A 696 -17.24 -1.78 23.45
C ASP A 696 -16.24 -1.12 24.41
N TRP A 697 -15.71 0.06 24.06
CA TRP A 697 -14.83 0.85 24.92
C TRP A 697 -15.48 1.16 26.27
N PHE A 698 -16.71 1.68 26.27
CA PHE A 698 -17.43 1.98 27.49
C PHE A 698 -17.73 0.72 28.31
N ALA A 699 -17.92 -0.43 27.69
CA ALA A 699 -18.12 -1.69 28.39
C ALA A 699 -16.85 -2.15 29.13
N PHE A 700 -15.65 -1.94 28.57
CA PHE A 700 -14.38 -2.18 29.27
C PHE A 700 -14.26 -1.27 30.50
N LEU A 701 -14.47 0.04 30.32
CA LEU A 701 -14.40 1.02 31.41
C LEU A 701 -15.39 0.72 32.54
N ASN A 702 -16.63 0.34 32.20
CA ASN A 702 -17.67 -0.03 33.16
C ASN A 702 -17.33 -1.28 33.99
N ARG A 703 -16.37 -2.10 33.55
CA ARG A 703 -15.89 -3.28 34.27
C ARG A 703 -14.59 -3.02 35.03
N GLY A 704 -14.09 -1.78 35.00
CA GLY A 704 -12.84 -1.38 35.64
C GLY A 704 -11.59 -1.70 34.82
N THR A 705 -11.74 -2.13 33.57
CA THR A 705 -10.62 -2.30 32.64
C THR A 705 -10.28 -0.95 32.02
N ARG A 706 -9.06 -0.46 32.24
CA ARG A 706 -8.58 0.84 31.75
C ARG A 706 -7.96 0.70 30.36
N VAL A 707 -8.80 0.44 29.37
CA VAL A 707 -8.42 0.54 27.95
C VAL A 707 -8.72 1.96 27.48
N PHE A 708 -7.75 2.58 26.82
CA PHE A 708 -7.86 3.96 26.32
C PHE A 708 -8.09 4.00 24.82
N ALA A 709 -8.88 4.98 24.39
CA ALA A 709 -9.21 5.18 22.99
C ALA A 709 -8.06 5.89 22.25
N VAL A 710 -7.80 5.42 21.03
CA VAL A 710 -6.96 6.05 20.01
C VAL A 710 -7.82 6.36 18.79
N GLY A 711 -7.49 7.45 18.11
CA GLY A 711 -7.98 7.79 16.78
C GLY A 711 -6.84 8.00 15.79
N SER A 712 -7.04 7.54 14.57
CA SER A 712 -6.04 7.43 13.50
C SER A 712 -6.70 7.47 12.12
N SER A 713 -5.91 7.69 11.07
CA SER A 713 -6.44 7.74 9.71
C SER A 713 -6.46 6.41 8.98
N ASP A 714 -5.51 5.52 9.26
CA ASP A 714 -5.28 4.30 8.47
C ASP A 714 -5.07 4.63 6.97
N THR A 715 -4.28 5.68 6.74
CA THR A 715 -4.13 6.28 5.42
C THR A 715 -3.30 5.40 4.49
N HIS A 716 -3.97 4.80 3.51
CA HIS A 716 -3.35 4.07 2.40
C HIS A 716 -3.02 4.97 1.21
N GLN A 717 -3.77 6.06 1.08
CA GLN A 717 -3.56 7.12 0.11
C GLN A 717 -4.05 8.46 0.69
N VAL A 718 -3.25 9.52 0.58
CA VAL A 718 -3.49 10.82 1.24
C VAL A 718 -4.62 11.65 0.61
N PHE A 719 -5.11 11.23 -0.55
CA PHE A 719 -6.06 12.00 -1.36
C PHE A 719 -7.53 11.66 -1.09
N GLY A 720 -7.80 10.50 -0.54
CA GLY A 720 -9.12 9.98 -0.24
C GLY A 720 -9.25 9.48 1.20
N ILE A 721 -8.14 9.15 1.88
CA ILE A 721 -8.09 8.89 3.32
C ILE A 721 -7.12 9.89 3.95
N PRO A 722 -7.63 11.01 4.47
CA PRO A 722 -6.79 12.11 4.91
C PRO A 722 -5.96 11.75 6.13
N LEU A 723 -4.65 11.93 6.01
CA LEU A 723 -3.69 11.70 7.09
C LEU A 723 -4.03 12.56 8.31
N GLY A 724 -4.08 11.95 9.49
CA GLY A 724 -4.38 12.62 10.76
C GLY A 724 -5.86 12.93 11.01
N TYR A 725 -6.80 12.31 10.30
CA TYR A 725 -8.22 12.33 10.66
C TYR A 725 -8.72 10.95 11.16
N PRO A 726 -9.18 10.87 12.42
CA PRO A 726 -8.78 11.76 13.52
C PRO A 726 -7.32 11.56 13.90
N ARG A 727 -6.76 12.49 14.68
CA ARG A 727 -5.44 12.37 15.31
C ARG A 727 -5.59 12.19 16.81
N THR A 728 -4.60 11.58 17.45
CA THR A 728 -4.55 11.47 18.92
C THR A 728 -3.48 12.40 19.48
N CYS A 729 -3.89 13.32 20.34
CA CYS A 729 -3.02 14.30 20.99
C CYS A 729 -2.63 13.80 22.37
N ALA A 730 -1.35 13.51 22.55
CA ALA A 730 -0.79 12.95 23.77
C ALA A 730 -0.09 14.03 24.59
N ARG A 731 -0.40 14.08 25.90
CA ARG A 731 0.24 15.01 26.83
C ARG A 731 1.61 14.50 27.25
N VAL A 732 2.63 15.01 26.58
CA VAL A 732 4.04 14.62 26.77
C VAL A 732 4.86 15.71 27.48
N GLY A 733 4.23 16.83 27.87
CA GLY A 733 4.87 17.93 28.61
C GLY A 733 5.64 18.90 27.72
N THR A 734 5.40 18.85 26.42
CA THR A 734 5.93 19.76 25.40
C THR A 734 5.04 19.66 24.16
N ASP A 735 5.05 20.71 23.35
CA ASP A 735 4.44 20.83 22.01
C ASP A 735 5.50 20.93 20.90
N GLU A 736 6.74 20.53 21.20
CA GLU A 736 7.89 20.66 20.31
C GLU A 736 8.44 19.27 19.91
N PRO A 737 8.36 18.88 18.63
CA PRO A 737 8.90 17.59 18.16
C PRO A 737 10.39 17.40 18.46
N THR A 738 11.17 18.49 18.46
CA THR A 738 12.60 18.47 18.80
C THR A 738 12.87 18.11 20.27
N ALA A 739 11.96 18.50 21.18
CA ALA A 739 12.03 18.11 22.57
C ALA A 739 11.68 16.63 22.74
N LEU A 740 10.62 16.14 22.08
CA LEU A 740 10.27 14.71 22.10
C LEU A 740 11.40 13.84 21.56
N ARG A 741 12.02 14.23 20.44
CA ARG A 741 13.20 13.55 19.89
C ARG A 741 14.36 13.42 20.89
N SER A 742 14.53 14.41 21.76
CA SER A 742 15.56 14.39 22.80
C SER A 742 15.19 13.50 23.99
N MET A 743 13.89 13.27 24.22
CA MET A 743 13.37 12.42 25.28
C MET A 743 13.21 10.96 24.86
N GLY A 744 13.05 10.69 23.56
CA GLY A 744 12.78 9.37 23.00
C GLY A 744 11.29 9.02 22.95
N PRO A 745 10.92 7.93 22.27
CA PRO A 745 9.52 7.55 22.04
C PRO A 745 8.84 7.01 23.31
N GLY A 746 9.61 6.61 24.33
CA GLY A 746 9.10 6.12 25.61
C GLY A 746 8.15 7.11 26.32
N VAL A 747 8.39 8.42 26.19
CA VAL A 747 7.50 9.44 26.78
C VAL A 747 6.12 9.44 26.12
N LEU A 748 6.05 9.29 24.80
CA LEU A 748 4.79 9.13 24.08
C LEU A 748 4.10 7.83 24.50
N ARG A 749 4.85 6.72 24.52
CA ARG A 749 4.35 5.41 24.96
C ARG A 749 3.72 5.49 26.35
N ASP A 750 4.40 6.09 27.31
CA ASP A 750 3.91 6.19 28.69
C ASP A 750 2.67 7.07 28.82
N ALA A 751 2.62 8.19 28.09
CA ALA A 751 1.44 9.04 28.04
C ALA A 751 0.23 8.25 27.52
N MET A 752 0.42 7.48 26.45
CA MET A 752 -0.64 6.67 25.85
C MET A 752 -1.09 5.54 26.78
N ALA A 753 -0.14 4.80 27.38
CA ALA A 753 -0.42 3.74 28.35
C ALA A 753 -1.19 4.24 29.59
N ALA A 754 -0.97 5.50 29.98
CA ALA A 754 -1.65 6.14 31.10
C ALA A 754 -3.00 6.80 30.70
N GLY A 755 -3.37 6.79 29.41
CA GLY A 755 -4.57 7.46 28.91
C GLY A 755 -4.48 8.98 28.94
N HIS A 756 -3.27 9.53 28.96
CA HIS A 756 -2.98 10.96 28.97
C HIS A 756 -3.11 11.56 27.56
N SER A 757 -4.23 11.31 26.90
CA SER A 757 -4.48 11.73 25.53
C SER A 757 -5.94 12.09 25.26
N VAL A 758 -6.16 12.80 24.17
CA VAL A 758 -7.47 13.12 23.60
C VAL A 758 -7.47 12.83 22.10
N VAL A 759 -8.62 12.48 21.53
CA VAL A 759 -8.77 12.29 20.09
C VAL A 759 -9.36 13.56 19.49
N ASN A 760 -8.73 14.07 18.44
CA ASN A 760 -9.05 15.32 17.75
C ASN A 760 -9.34 15.03 16.27
N GLY A 761 -10.59 15.13 15.88
CA GLY A 761 -11.04 15.08 14.48
C GLY A 761 -11.46 16.47 13.98
N GLY A 762 -10.74 17.53 14.35
CA GLY A 762 -11.08 18.92 14.03
C GLY A 762 -11.39 19.79 15.25
N VAL A 763 -11.72 19.17 16.38
CA VAL A 763 -12.07 19.87 17.63
C VAL A 763 -11.14 19.42 18.75
N HIS A 764 -10.46 20.38 19.37
CA HIS A 764 -9.60 20.13 20.51
C HIS A 764 -10.39 20.28 21.82
N VAL A 765 -10.38 19.24 22.66
CA VAL A 765 -11.14 19.20 23.92
C VAL A 765 -10.19 18.88 25.07
N THR A 766 -10.13 19.76 26.07
CA THR A 766 -9.40 19.49 27.32
C THR A 766 -10.34 19.44 28.50
N ALA A 767 -10.00 18.59 29.48
CA ALA A 767 -10.76 18.44 30.72
C ALA A 767 -9.80 18.44 31.91
N ARG A 768 -10.11 19.24 32.93
CA ARG A 768 -9.28 19.35 34.13
C ARG A 768 -10.13 19.49 35.39
N HIS A 769 -9.93 18.58 36.32
CA HIS A 769 -10.49 18.66 37.66
C HIS A 769 -9.71 19.64 38.55
N ALA A 770 -10.35 20.18 39.60
CA ALA A 770 -9.72 21.12 40.53
C ALA A 770 -8.47 20.56 41.25
N SER A 771 -8.37 19.24 41.43
CA SER A 771 -7.17 18.58 41.97
C SER A 771 -5.97 18.63 41.02
N GLY A 772 -6.19 18.96 39.75
CA GLY A 772 -5.20 18.87 38.67
C GLY A 772 -5.30 17.59 37.84
N ALA A 773 -6.16 16.63 38.21
CA ALA A 773 -6.41 15.42 37.42
C ALA A 773 -6.99 15.76 36.04
N ARG A 774 -6.53 15.03 35.03
CA ARG A 774 -6.84 15.17 33.59
C ARG A 774 -7.24 13.80 33.02
N PRO A 775 -7.58 13.68 31.71
CA PRO A 775 -7.79 12.37 31.08
C PRO A 775 -6.69 11.37 31.43
N GLY A 776 -7.11 10.15 31.79
CA GLY A 776 -6.29 9.05 32.29
C GLY A 776 -6.12 9.01 33.83
N ASP A 777 -6.26 10.14 34.51
CA ASP A 777 -6.00 10.26 35.95
C ASP A 777 -7.20 9.86 36.83
N VAL A 778 -6.91 9.63 38.11
CA VAL A 778 -7.90 9.30 39.14
C VAL A 778 -8.07 10.47 40.11
N VAL A 779 -9.31 10.94 40.27
CA VAL A 779 -9.74 11.80 41.37
C VAL A 779 -10.08 10.91 42.56
N THR A 780 -9.29 11.01 43.63
CA THR A 780 -9.50 10.25 44.87
C THR A 780 -10.34 11.04 45.88
N SER A 781 -11.10 10.33 46.71
CA SER A 781 -12.07 10.93 47.65
C SER A 781 -13.12 11.79 46.95
N ALA A 782 -13.59 11.32 45.79
CA ALA A 782 -14.55 12.03 44.96
C ALA A 782 -15.90 12.23 45.70
N ALA A 783 -16.39 13.46 45.69
CA ALA A 783 -17.73 13.82 46.13
C ALA A 783 -18.80 13.20 45.21
N ALA A 784 -20.05 13.18 45.68
CA ALA A 784 -21.17 12.67 44.90
C ALA A 784 -21.45 13.47 43.60
N ASP A 785 -21.02 14.73 43.57
CA ASP A 785 -21.09 15.62 42.42
C ASP A 785 -19.74 16.35 42.33
N GLU A 786 -19.04 16.15 41.23
CA GLU A 786 -17.75 16.80 40.95
C GLU A 786 -17.89 17.85 39.86
N LEU A 787 -16.94 18.80 39.84
CA LEU A 787 -16.85 19.81 38.79
C LEU A 787 -15.56 19.63 38.01
N VAL A 788 -15.69 19.47 36.69
CA VAL A 788 -14.56 19.38 35.77
C VAL A 788 -14.61 20.58 34.83
N ARG A 789 -13.55 21.36 34.78
CA ARG A 789 -13.45 22.44 33.80
C ARG A 789 -13.17 21.83 32.43
N VAL A 790 -14.04 22.07 31.48
CA VAL A 790 -13.91 21.60 30.10
C VAL A 790 -13.69 22.82 29.21
N ARG A 791 -12.69 22.72 28.33
CA ARG A 791 -12.43 23.70 27.28
C ARG A 791 -12.55 23.03 25.93
N VAL A 792 -13.24 23.70 25.00
CA VAL A 792 -13.43 23.28 23.61
C VAL A 792 -12.89 24.38 22.71
N GLN A 793 -11.92 24.05 21.87
CA GLN A 793 -11.30 24.94 20.90
C GLN A 793 -11.38 24.34 19.50
N ALA A 794 -11.66 25.18 18.51
CA ALA A 794 -11.58 24.81 17.10
C ALA A 794 -11.39 26.07 16.25
N PRO A 795 -10.63 26.02 15.13
CA PRO A 795 -10.54 27.11 14.17
C PRO A 795 -11.93 27.55 13.69
N GLN A 796 -12.06 28.79 13.23
CA GLN A 796 -13.37 29.35 12.88
C GLN A 796 -14.04 28.65 11.69
N TRP A 797 -13.26 28.00 10.83
CA TRP A 797 -13.78 27.21 9.71
C TRP A 797 -14.32 25.82 10.13
N VAL A 798 -14.02 25.35 11.34
CA VAL A 798 -14.54 24.10 11.89
C VAL A 798 -15.82 24.33 12.67
N ASP A 799 -16.83 23.55 12.33
CA ASP A 799 -18.14 23.56 12.96
C ASP A 799 -18.17 22.77 14.27
N VAL A 800 -18.84 23.32 15.30
CA VAL A 800 -18.97 22.69 16.62
C VAL A 800 -20.28 23.13 17.28
N ASP A 801 -21.22 22.19 17.44
CA ASP A 801 -22.59 22.49 17.90
C ASP A 801 -22.89 22.00 19.31
N THR A 802 -22.17 20.97 19.78
CA THR A 802 -22.52 20.29 21.03
C THR A 802 -21.30 19.90 21.84
N LEU A 803 -21.47 19.93 23.16
CA LEU A 803 -20.62 19.26 24.14
C LEU A 803 -21.48 18.24 24.91
N ARG A 804 -21.14 16.96 24.80
CA ARG A 804 -21.83 15.83 25.41
C ARG A 804 -21.00 15.27 26.56
N VAL A 805 -21.66 15.00 27.68
CA VAL A 805 -21.04 14.51 28.90
C VAL A 805 -21.51 13.09 29.17
N TYR A 806 -20.58 12.14 29.13
CA TYR A 806 -20.85 10.74 29.46
C TYR A 806 -20.28 10.44 30.84
N VAL A 807 -21.09 9.85 31.73
CA VAL A 807 -20.66 9.38 33.05
C VAL A 807 -21.07 7.92 33.21
N GLY A 808 -20.10 7.04 33.48
CA GLY A 808 -20.34 5.59 33.56
C GLY A 808 -21.04 5.02 32.31
N GLY A 809 -20.68 5.53 31.13
CA GLY A 809 -21.25 5.14 29.84
C GLY A 809 -22.64 5.69 29.54
N THR A 810 -23.22 6.51 30.41
CA THR A 810 -24.52 7.15 30.19
C THR A 810 -24.34 8.61 29.81
N LEU A 811 -25.00 9.07 28.75
CA LEU A 811 -25.09 10.49 28.42
C LEU A 811 -25.92 11.21 29.51
N VAL A 812 -25.28 12.03 30.33
CA VAL A 812 -25.93 12.74 31.45
C VAL A 812 -26.28 14.19 31.10
N GLU A 813 -25.55 14.79 30.16
CA GLU A 813 -25.77 16.18 29.74
C GLU A 813 -25.40 16.38 28.26
N THR A 814 -26.13 17.27 27.60
CA THR A 814 -25.79 17.80 26.28
C THR A 814 -25.92 19.31 26.35
N ILE A 815 -24.80 19.99 26.16
CA ILE A 815 -24.68 21.44 26.15
C ILE A 815 -24.64 21.87 24.68
N THR A 816 -25.55 22.73 24.28
CA THR A 816 -25.51 23.38 22.95
C THR A 816 -24.40 24.43 22.96
N LEU A 817 -23.53 24.38 21.96
CA LEU A 817 -22.49 25.36 21.72
C LEU A 817 -22.98 26.31 20.63
N ASP A 818 -23.38 27.51 21.04
CA ASP A 818 -23.90 28.53 20.14
C ASP A 818 -23.21 29.87 20.41
N ALA A 819 -23.66 30.94 19.74
CA ALA A 819 -23.09 32.28 19.92
C ALA A 819 -23.11 32.79 21.38
N GLY A 820 -23.90 32.18 22.27
CA GLY A 820 -23.93 32.47 23.70
C GLY A 820 -22.88 31.74 24.54
N THR A 821 -22.28 30.66 24.04
CA THR A 821 -21.19 29.92 24.71
C THR A 821 -19.81 30.29 24.20
N VAL A 822 -19.72 30.70 22.94
CA VAL A 822 -18.48 31.17 22.29
C VAL A 822 -17.97 32.43 22.99
N ASP A 823 -16.66 32.53 23.23
CA ASP A 823 -16.06 33.76 23.74
C ASP A 823 -16.13 34.85 22.64
N PRO A 824 -16.83 35.99 22.88
CA PRO A 824 -16.98 37.02 21.86
C PRO A 824 -15.67 37.76 21.54
N LEU A 825 -14.63 37.60 22.36
CA LEU A 825 -13.30 38.17 22.12
C LEU A 825 -12.33 37.15 21.52
N ASP A 826 -12.63 35.86 21.63
CA ASP A 826 -11.86 34.75 21.09
C ASP A 826 -12.81 33.68 20.54
N PRO A 827 -13.25 33.81 19.28
CA PRO A 827 -14.22 32.89 18.71
C PRO A 827 -13.68 31.46 18.62
N VAL A 828 -12.36 31.24 18.70
CA VAL A 828 -11.75 29.90 18.68
C VAL A 828 -12.16 29.11 19.93
N GLN A 829 -12.32 29.79 21.07
CA GLN A 829 -12.82 29.20 22.30
C GLN A 829 -14.35 29.03 22.23
N ARG A 830 -14.80 27.83 21.87
CA ARG A 830 -16.22 27.48 21.74
C ARG A 830 -16.91 27.28 23.09
N PHE A 831 -16.14 26.86 24.10
CA PHE A 831 -16.60 26.62 25.46
C PHE A 831 -15.42 26.64 26.43
N ASP A 832 -15.57 27.25 27.62
CA ASP A 832 -14.62 27.14 28.73
C ASP A 832 -15.31 27.35 30.09
N ALA A 833 -15.83 26.26 30.68
CA ALA A 833 -16.57 26.32 31.93
C ALA A 833 -16.52 25.01 32.73
N ASP A 834 -16.93 25.09 34.00
CA ASP A 834 -17.08 23.92 34.86
C ASP A 834 -18.36 23.16 34.48
N VAL A 835 -18.21 21.85 34.26
CA VAL A 835 -19.27 20.89 33.91
C VAL A 835 -19.48 19.95 35.08
N ALA A 836 -20.76 19.66 35.39
CA ALA A 836 -21.11 18.78 36.49
C ALA A 836 -20.92 17.30 36.12
N VAL A 837 -20.26 16.55 37.00
CA VAL A 837 -20.05 15.11 36.88
C VAL A 837 -20.71 14.42 38.08
N PRO A 838 -21.95 13.91 37.94
CA PRO A 838 -22.63 13.23 39.03
C PRO A 838 -22.05 11.82 39.23
N THR A 839 -21.12 11.67 40.18
CA THR A 839 -20.52 10.37 40.50
C THR A 839 -21.45 9.47 41.31
N GLY A 840 -22.44 10.07 41.98
CA GLY A 840 -23.36 9.36 42.87
C GLY A 840 -22.69 8.75 44.11
N GLY A 841 -21.45 9.12 44.41
CA GLY A 841 -20.66 8.53 45.50
C GLY A 841 -20.23 7.08 45.22
N ALA A 842 -20.14 6.70 43.94
CA ALA A 842 -19.62 5.41 43.50
C ALA A 842 -18.39 5.60 42.60
N ALA A 843 -17.56 4.56 42.48
CA ALA A 843 -16.48 4.57 41.51
C ALA A 843 -17.06 4.66 40.10
N THR A 844 -16.63 5.66 39.32
CA THR A 844 -17.10 5.90 37.95
C THR A 844 -16.02 6.60 37.13
N TRP A 845 -16.35 6.98 35.91
CA TRP A 845 -15.52 7.73 34.99
C TRP A 845 -16.38 8.72 34.19
N ALA A 846 -15.75 9.78 33.66
CA ALA A 846 -16.39 10.74 32.77
C ALA A 846 -15.59 10.97 31.48
N VAL A 847 -16.31 11.09 30.36
CA VAL A 847 -15.79 11.39 29.02
C VAL A 847 -16.57 12.58 28.45
N PHE A 848 -15.86 13.49 27.78
CA PHE A 848 -16.41 14.70 27.18
C PHE A 848 -16.25 14.63 25.67
N VAL A 849 -17.32 14.86 24.92
CA VAL A 849 -17.34 14.77 23.45
C VAL A 849 -17.88 16.08 22.87
N ALA A 850 -17.05 16.81 22.13
CA ALA A 850 -17.50 17.93 21.32
C ALA A 850 -17.69 17.49 19.86
N ALA A 851 -18.73 17.96 19.18
CA ALA A 851 -18.97 17.63 17.78
C ALA A 851 -19.80 18.69 17.05
N GLY A 852 -19.60 18.80 15.74
CA GLY A 852 -20.41 19.60 14.81
C GLY A 852 -21.24 18.73 13.86
N ASP A 853 -22.14 19.36 13.11
CA ASP A 853 -23.03 18.73 12.14
C ASP A 853 -22.72 19.08 10.67
N THR A 854 -21.69 19.90 10.45
CA THR A 854 -21.12 20.20 9.13
C THR A 854 -19.72 19.61 8.99
N ASP A 855 -19.42 19.01 7.83
CA ASP A 855 -18.12 18.36 7.58
C ASP A 855 -16.93 19.34 7.53
N LEU A 856 -15.72 18.78 7.55
CA LEU A 856 -14.44 19.52 7.49
C LEU A 856 -14.12 20.08 6.10
N ALA A 857 -15.12 20.29 5.23
CA ALA A 857 -14.91 20.92 3.94
C ALA A 857 -14.45 22.38 4.10
N PRO A 858 -13.57 22.88 3.22
CA PRO A 858 -13.03 22.23 2.03
C PRO A 858 -11.74 21.41 2.27
N VAL A 859 -11.25 21.32 3.51
CA VAL A 859 -9.97 20.65 3.81
C VAL A 859 -10.12 19.13 3.67
N HIS A 860 -11.07 18.55 4.40
CA HIS A 860 -11.39 17.11 4.41
C HIS A 860 -12.90 16.87 4.22
N PRO A 861 -13.42 17.03 2.99
CA PRO A 861 -14.84 16.81 2.71
C PRO A 861 -15.32 15.40 3.11
N GLY A 862 -16.53 15.33 3.65
CA GLY A 862 -17.18 14.12 4.13
C GLY A 862 -16.79 13.68 5.54
N ARG A 863 -15.86 14.37 6.21
CA ARG A 863 -15.37 14.01 7.55
C ARG A 863 -15.99 14.92 8.60
N MET A 864 -16.62 14.35 9.62
CA MET A 864 -17.38 15.09 10.62
C MET A 864 -16.48 15.60 11.76
N PRO A 865 -16.53 16.90 12.11
CA PRO A 865 -15.70 17.44 13.17
C PRO A 865 -16.10 16.90 14.54
N PHE A 866 -15.13 16.40 15.28
CA PHE A 866 -15.33 16.01 16.67
C PHE A 866 -14.05 16.09 17.49
N GLY A 867 -14.20 16.02 18.80
CA GLY A 867 -13.12 15.86 19.76
C GLY A 867 -13.63 15.09 20.97
N VAL A 868 -12.82 14.17 21.50
CA VAL A 868 -13.21 13.34 22.65
C VAL A 868 -12.04 13.12 23.59
N THR A 869 -12.29 13.25 24.89
CA THR A 869 -11.29 12.95 25.92
C THR A 869 -11.23 11.46 26.24
N ASN A 870 -10.06 10.93 26.59
CA ASN A 870 -10.02 9.73 27.42
C ASN A 870 -10.65 9.97 28.82
N PRO A 871 -11.05 8.93 29.57
CA PRO A 871 -11.80 9.09 30.81
C PRO A 871 -10.99 9.76 31.92
N ILE A 872 -11.65 10.60 32.72
CA ILE A 872 -11.22 10.93 34.09
C ILE A 872 -11.94 9.98 35.03
N PHE A 873 -11.20 9.30 35.92
CA PHE A 873 -11.76 8.36 36.88
C PHE A 873 -12.06 9.04 38.22
N PHE A 874 -13.12 8.61 38.89
CA PHE A 874 -13.54 9.14 40.19
C PHE A 874 -13.70 7.99 41.18
N GLU A 875 -13.00 8.05 42.30
CA GLU A 875 -13.00 7.05 43.36
C GLU A 875 -13.43 7.71 44.70
N PRO A 876 -14.54 7.27 45.33
CA PRO A 876 -15.09 7.85 46.56
C PRO A 876 -14.21 7.80 47.81
#